data_AF-A0A150G5E8-F1
#
_entry.id   AF-A0A150G5E8-F1
#
_cell.length_a   1.000
_cell.length_b   1.000
_cell.length_c   1.000
_cell.angle_alpha   90.00
_cell.angle_beta   90.00
_cell.angle_gamma   90.00
#
_symmetry.space_group_name_H-M   'P 1'
#
loop_
_entity.id
_entity.type
_entity.pdbx_description
1 polymer ?
#
loop_
_entity_poly.entity_id
_entity_poly.type
_entity_poly.pdbx_seq_one_letter_code
_entity_poly.pdbx_strand_id
1 'polypeptide(L)'
;MVDQLKEQILAVLPISLLLVFVIGVFFQKATNSPGQQAYGLVCAIFGLLFFMDGLRVCVMPLGELVGSRLPEKYPTPVVLLVAGCLGILVTYAEPAIASLSPLAQLVDKNKAPYLYFALNEQREMLVLSIGLGVGAAAVVGTLRFIKGWSLKPIIYGSLVPTIALACYMQWGNPDLAPLLGLAWDCGAVTTGPVTVPILLAMGIGVMASKRQQRLAKAAYHNAVDTNTGQTLEGFGVVTLASVFPILAVEVMGIMISVTHSKEDIIRNAGSGVSDKAVDRSPIREVVFAIRAIMPLITALLLLVVFVIREPHHLAALTAYTVKPGADESAHKQRTSSACDNSIAGNSPDMGGDEGRQQGEAKASAVAMSPLGKTSRAGVAAASVSLTIATSTVTEEEGAGTRRSSNGSGDANVLEQQSGVAVTAVAAPGPVAEGLESVPPGSEAPAAAADGADLKQQKAPARLHAQDRKTTPHPKRGRRSKAAASDVEAAGLVDPEPWYVRYGGLIVGILLAQGGMIMFNIGLTYGFTALGDQAGTLLPAAYLEVDGEPKSPYYSYAGGIVLVMVVAFSLGFMATRAEPALRVLGKTVQHLSGGSFTAAMLIYAVSIGVGSGMAVGSTKILFGVPLVYIILVKYAIAVTITVFSTEDFTCIAWDSAGVTTGPVTVPFVLSLGIGFSKATGATEGFGILTAASVAPIISVLLTNLLRNPAKASM
;
A
#
# COMPACT_ATOMS: atom_id res chain seq x y z
N MET A 1 -21.57 4.03 3.28
CA MET A 1 -21.79 3.78 1.84
C MET A 1 -21.80 5.03 0.96
N VAL A 2 -22.77 5.97 1.03
CA VAL A 2 -22.88 7.08 0.04
C VAL A 2 -21.59 7.91 -0.12
N ASP A 3 -20.95 8.35 0.97
CA ASP A 3 -19.71 9.14 0.87
C ASP A 3 -18.50 8.30 0.44
N GLN A 4 -18.51 6.99 0.69
CA GLN A 4 -17.53 6.07 0.11
C GLN A 4 -17.74 5.92 -1.41
N LEU A 5 -18.98 5.87 -1.90
CA LEU A 5 -19.25 5.90 -3.33
C LEU A 5 -18.79 7.22 -3.96
N LYS A 6 -18.96 8.37 -3.29
CA LYS A 6 -18.35 9.65 -3.72
C LYS A 6 -16.83 9.55 -3.76
N GLU A 7 -16.18 8.98 -2.74
CA GLU A 7 -14.73 8.79 -2.71
C GLU A 7 -14.24 7.89 -3.86
N GLN A 8 -14.92 6.78 -4.17
CA GLN A 8 -14.53 5.92 -5.30
C GLN A 8 -14.80 6.56 -6.67
N ILE A 9 -15.91 7.27 -6.84
CA ILE A 9 -16.17 8.04 -8.07
C ILE A 9 -15.11 9.12 -8.25
N LEU A 10 -14.73 9.84 -7.18
CA LEU A 10 -13.67 10.84 -7.21
C LEU A 10 -12.26 10.23 -7.36
N ALA A 11 -12.05 8.99 -6.93
CA ALA A 11 -10.82 8.23 -7.16
C ALA A 11 -10.65 7.86 -8.65
N VAL A 12 -11.74 7.44 -9.29
CA VAL A 12 -11.72 6.77 -10.60
C VAL A 12 -12.05 7.70 -11.76
N LEU A 13 -13.20 8.38 -11.69
CA LEU A 13 -13.79 9.07 -12.84
C LEU A 13 -12.91 10.21 -13.41
N PRO A 14 -12.22 11.04 -12.61
CA PRO A 14 -11.40 12.12 -13.16
C PRO A 14 -10.23 11.64 -14.02
N ILE A 15 -9.63 10.49 -13.67
CA ILE A 15 -8.47 9.93 -14.39
C ILE A 15 -8.93 9.36 -15.74
N SER A 16 -10.02 8.61 -15.75
CA SER A 16 -10.58 8.03 -16.98
C SER A 16 -11.18 9.09 -17.90
N LEU A 17 -11.83 10.12 -17.37
CA LEU A 17 -12.30 11.25 -18.18
C LEU A 17 -11.13 12.03 -18.79
N LEU A 18 -10.01 12.21 -18.07
CA LEU A 18 -8.80 12.82 -18.65
C LEU A 18 -8.26 12.02 -19.84
N LEU A 19 -8.19 10.69 -19.76
CA LEU A 19 -7.76 9.88 -20.93
C LEU A 19 -8.77 9.92 -22.09
N VAL A 20 -10.07 9.78 -21.82
CA VAL A 20 -11.10 9.83 -22.88
C VAL A 20 -11.10 11.20 -23.56
N PHE A 21 -10.87 12.28 -22.80
CA PHE A 21 -10.65 13.64 -23.33
C PHE A 21 -9.38 13.72 -24.18
N VAL A 22 -8.25 13.16 -23.73
CA VAL A 22 -6.98 13.16 -24.49
C VAL A 22 -7.14 12.40 -25.82
N ILE A 23 -7.67 11.17 -25.78
CA ILE A 23 -7.89 10.32 -26.97
C ILE A 23 -8.88 10.99 -27.94
N GLY A 24 -9.99 11.53 -27.41
CA GLY A 24 -11.06 12.14 -28.22
C GLY A 24 -10.70 13.50 -28.81
N VAL A 25 -9.96 14.35 -28.10
CA VAL A 25 -9.70 15.75 -28.51
C VAL A 25 -8.35 15.92 -29.22
N PHE A 26 -7.28 15.31 -28.71
CA PHE A 26 -5.94 15.48 -29.31
C PHE A 26 -5.69 14.48 -30.45
N PHE A 27 -6.13 13.23 -30.30
CA PHE A 27 -5.95 12.18 -31.32
C PHE A 27 -7.16 12.00 -32.25
N GLN A 28 -8.28 12.70 -31.97
CA GLN A 28 -9.52 12.66 -32.74
C GLN A 28 -10.05 11.22 -32.98
N LYS A 29 -9.85 10.33 -32.00
CA LYS A 29 -10.28 8.93 -32.07
C LYS A 29 -11.33 8.59 -31.02
N ALA A 30 -12.18 7.62 -31.38
CA ALA A 30 -12.97 6.90 -30.38
C ALA A 30 -12.07 5.93 -29.60
N THR A 31 -12.48 5.60 -28.38
CA THR A 31 -11.90 4.44 -27.68
C THR A 31 -12.21 3.15 -28.44
N ASN A 32 -11.33 2.15 -28.37
CA ASN A 32 -11.42 0.94 -29.18
C ASN A 32 -12.64 0.06 -28.83
N SER A 33 -13.11 0.12 -27.58
CA SER A 33 -14.30 -0.60 -27.09
C SER A 33 -15.03 0.20 -25.99
N PRO A 34 -15.76 1.28 -26.32
CA PRO A 34 -16.32 2.21 -25.33
C PRO A 34 -17.25 1.52 -24.33
N GLY A 35 -18.11 0.62 -24.79
CA GLY A 35 -19.04 -0.12 -23.94
C GLY A 35 -18.33 -1.05 -22.94
N GLN A 36 -17.27 -1.75 -23.36
CA GLN A 36 -16.50 -2.63 -22.47
C GLN A 36 -15.69 -1.84 -21.46
N GLN A 37 -15.06 -0.74 -21.89
CA GLN A 37 -14.29 0.14 -21.00
C GLN A 37 -15.20 0.84 -19.98
N ALA A 38 -16.38 1.32 -20.39
CA ALA A 38 -17.35 1.93 -19.47
C ALA A 38 -17.94 0.91 -18.48
N TYR A 39 -18.27 -0.30 -18.95
CA TYR A 39 -18.68 -1.41 -18.07
C TYR A 39 -17.59 -1.77 -17.06
N GLY A 40 -16.35 -1.96 -17.53
CA GLY A 40 -15.19 -2.22 -16.68
C GLY A 40 -14.96 -1.10 -15.65
N LEU A 41 -15.12 0.17 -16.03
CA LEU A 41 -14.98 1.30 -15.12
C LEU A 41 -16.06 1.32 -14.03
N VAL A 42 -17.32 1.00 -14.38
CA VAL A 42 -18.42 0.88 -13.42
C VAL A 42 -18.18 -0.32 -12.47
N CYS A 43 -17.75 -1.46 -13.01
CA CYS A 43 -17.33 -2.62 -12.22
C CYS A 43 -16.18 -2.28 -11.26
N ALA A 44 -15.19 -1.51 -11.70
CA ALA A 44 -14.09 -1.08 -10.84
C ALA A 44 -14.58 -0.17 -9.69
N ILE A 45 -15.46 0.80 -9.96
CA ILE A 45 -15.98 1.72 -8.93
C ILE A 45 -16.75 0.96 -7.84
N PHE A 46 -17.68 0.08 -8.22
CA PHE A 46 -18.47 -0.70 -7.27
C PHE A 46 -17.66 -1.82 -6.60
N GLY A 47 -16.77 -2.49 -7.34
CA GLY A 47 -15.88 -3.50 -6.78
C GLY A 47 -14.94 -2.93 -5.73
N LEU A 48 -14.32 -1.77 -6.02
CA LEU A 48 -13.46 -1.09 -5.07
C LEU A 48 -14.23 -0.55 -3.85
N LEU A 49 -15.46 -0.05 -4.04
CA LEU A 49 -16.34 0.35 -2.95
C LEU A 49 -16.61 -0.80 -1.98
N PHE A 50 -17.07 -1.95 -2.49
CA PHE A 50 -17.36 -3.12 -1.67
C PHE A 50 -16.09 -3.72 -1.05
N PHE A 51 -14.98 -3.74 -1.77
CA PHE A 51 -13.71 -4.21 -1.23
C PHE A 51 -13.24 -3.37 -0.04
N MET A 52 -13.24 -2.04 -0.19
CA MET A 52 -12.80 -1.11 0.86
C MET A 52 -13.69 -1.16 2.11
N ASP A 53 -15.02 -1.23 1.97
CA ASP A 53 -15.94 -1.38 3.12
C ASP A 53 -15.77 -2.77 3.77
N GLY A 54 -15.54 -3.83 2.99
CA GLY A 54 -15.27 -5.18 3.50
C GLY A 54 -13.96 -5.27 4.30
N LEU A 55 -12.88 -4.65 3.80
CA LEU A 55 -11.61 -4.52 4.54
C LEU A 55 -11.77 -3.72 5.85
N ARG A 56 -12.63 -2.70 5.86
CA ARG A 56 -12.94 -1.89 7.05
C ARG A 56 -13.69 -2.67 8.13
N VAL A 57 -14.68 -3.46 7.74
CA VAL A 57 -15.50 -4.24 8.69
C VAL A 57 -14.77 -5.49 9.20
N CYS A 58 -13.96 -6.15 8.35
CA CYS A 58 -13.27 -7.39 8.71
C CYS A 58 -11.79 -7.19 9.04
N VAL A 59 -10.99 -6.69 8.10
CA VAL A 59 -9.55 -6.97 8.07
C VAL A 59 -8.72 -5.98 8.90
N MET A 60 -9.02 -4.68 8.85
CA MET A 60 -8.31 -3.69 9.67
C MET A 60 -8.49 -3.93 11.19
N PRO A 61 -9.70 -4.15 11.73
CA PRO A 61 -9.87 -4.41 13.17
C PRO A 61 -9.23 -5.72 13.64
N LEU A 62 -9.15 -6.74 12.77
CA LEU A 62 -8.36 -7.94 13.04
C LEU A 62 -6.86 -7.61 13.16
N GLY A 63 -6.34 -6.74 12.28
CA GLY A 63 -4.96 -6.23 12.37
C GLY A 63 -4.65 -5.49 13.68
N GLU A 64 -5.57 -4.63 14.13
CA GLU A 64 -5.45 -3.90 15.41
C GLU A 64 -5.49 -4.87 16.61
N LEU A 65 -6.41 -5.83 16.60
CA LEU A 65 -6.54 -6.85 17.66
C LEU A 65 -5.30 -7.74 17.74
N VAL A 66 -4.73 -8.15 16.60
CA VAL A 66 -3.48 -8.90 16.54
C VAL A 66 -2.30 -8.06 17.03
N GLY A 67 -2.16 -6.83 16.54
CA GLY A 67 -1.09 -5.92 16.96
C GLY A 67 -1.09 -5.61 18.45
N SER A 68 -2.27 -5.44 19.05
CA SER A 68 -2.44 -5.12 20.48
C SER A 68 -2.29 -6.33 21.40
N ARG A 69 -2.96 -7.46 21.13
CA ARG A 69 -2.96 -8.63 22.02
C ARG A 69 -1.71 -9.50 21.93
N LEU A 70 -1.08 -9.58 20.77
CA LEU A 70 0.07 -10.48 20.59
C LEU A 70 1.28 -10.10 21.47
N PRO A 71 1.68 -8.81 21.63
CA PRO A 71 2.78 -8.39 22.51
C PRO A 71 2.42 -8.31 24.01
N GLU A 72 1.16 -8.54 24.37
CA GLU A 72 0.70 -8.78 25.74
C GLU A 72 0.89 -10.24 26.14
N LYS A 73 0.60 -11.18 25.22
CA LYS A 73 0.60 -12.64 25.51
C LYS A 73 1.88 -13.37 25.15
N TYR A 74 2.63 -12.89 24.16
CA TYR A 74 3.75 -13.62 23.56
C TYR A 74 5.08 -12.86 23.60
N PRO A 75 6.23 -13.56 23.71
CA PRO A 75 7.53 -12.94 23.70
C PRO A 75 7.87 -12.41 22.30
N THR A 76 8.71 -11.37 22.24
CA THR A 76 9.05 -10.62 21.01
C THR A 76 9.36 -11.50 19.78
N PRO A 77 10.13 -12.61 19.85
CA PRO A 77 10.39 -13.44 18.68
C PRO A 77 9.14 -14.00 18.01
N VAL A 78 8.11 -14.37 18.78
CA VAL A 78 6.82 -14.85 18.24
C VAL A 78 6.03 -13.70 17.61
N VAL A 79 6.07 -12.50 18.22
CA VAL A 79 5.47 -11.28 17.65
C VAL A 79 6.09 -10.96 16.29
N LEU A 80 7.43 -11.07 16.17
CA LEU A 80 8.14 -10.81 14.92
C LEU A 80 7.89 -11.90 13.87
N LEU A 81 7.88 -13.18 14.25
CA LEU A 81 7.53 -14.27 13.32
C LEU A 81 6.13 -14.05 12.72
N VAL A 82 5.14 -13.74 13.56
CA VAL A 82 3.79 -13.40 13.10
C VAL A 82 3.77 -12.16 12.21
N ALA A 83 4.46 -11.08 12.57
CA ALA A 83 4.52 -9.86 11.76
C ALA A 83 5.11 -10.15 10.37
N GLY A 84 6.17 -10.96 10.29
CA GLY A 84 6.77 -11.40 9.03
C GLY A 84 5.84 -12.26 8.18
N CYS A 85 5.25 -13.31 8.76
CA CYS A 85 4.27 -14.16 8.07
C CYS A 85 3.04 -13.37 7.60
N LEU A 86 2.56 -12.43 8.41
CA LEU A 86 1.43 -11.56 8.04
C LEU A 86 1.81 -10.64 6.88
N GLY A 87 3.01 -10.02 6.88
CA GLY A 87 3.49 -9.19 5.76
C GLY A 87 3.65 -9.96 4.45
N ILE A 88 4.06 -11.24 4.49
CA ILE A 88 4.06 -12.10 3.30
C ILE A 88 2.62 -12.31 2.80
N LEU A 89 1.71 -12.73 3.67
CA LEU A 89 0.31 -13.02 3.32
C LEU A 89 -0.45 -11.76 2.85
N VAL A 90 -0.14 -10.59 3.39
CA VAL A 90 -0.78 -9.32 3.01
C VAL A 90 -0.46 -8.94 1.56
N THR A 91 0.73 -9.29 1.09
CA THR A 91 1.18 -9.03 -0.29
C THR A 91 0.37 -9.82 -1.32
N TYR A 92 0.01 -11.08 -1.00
CA TYR A 92 -0.86 -11.89 -1.87
C TYR A 92 -2.29 -11.35 -1.97
N ALA A 93 -2.75 -10.57 -0.98
CA ALA A 93 -4.07 -9.95 -0.98
C ALA A 93 -4.12 -8.58 -1.67
N GLU A 94 -2.97 -7.99 -2.02
CA GLU A 94 -2.87 -6.64 -2.56
C GLU A 94 -3.33 -6.57 -4.04
N PRO A 95 -4.40 -5.82 -4.40
CA PRO A 95 -4.96 -5.84 -5.76
C PRO A 95 -3.97 -5.34 -6.82
N ALA A 96 -3.06 -4.45 -6.42
CA ALA A 96 -2.05 -3.90 -7.31
C ALA A 96 -1.08 -4.99 -7.82
N ILE A 97 -0.78 -6.02 -7.02
CA ILE A 97 0.03 -7.18 -7.44
C ILE A 97 -0.69 -8.00 -8.52
N ALA A 98 -2.01 -8.18 -8.40
CA ALA A 98 -2.80 -8.89 -9.40
C ALA A 98 -2.73 -8.21 -10.79
N SER A 99 -2.58 -6.88 -10.83
CA SER A 99 -2.46 -6.12 -12.08
C SER A 99 -1.20 -6.41 -12.90
N LEU A 100 -0.17 -7.05 -12.31
CA LEU A 100 1.01 -7.53 -13.05
C LEU A 100 0.66 -8.72 -13.96
N SER A 101 -0.42 -9.46 -13.68
CA SER A 101 -0.80 -10.69 -14.37
C SER A 101 -1.15 -10.51 -15.86
N PRO A 102 -1.99 -9.52 -16.26
CA PRO A 102 -2.21 -9.17 -17.67
C PRO A 102 -0.99 -8.56 -18.36
N LEU A 103 -0.20 -7.77 -17.63
CA LEU A 103 0.92 -6.98 -18.18
C LEU A 103 2.12 -7.85 -18.59
N ALA A 104 2.31 -9.00 -17.93
CA ALA A 104 3.33 -10.00 -18.27
C ALA A 104 3.33 -10.45 -19.74
N GLN A 105 2.17 -10.43 -20.39
CA GLN A 105 1.97 -10.84 -21.79
C GLN A 105 2.48 -9.80 -22.81
N LEU A 106 2.81 -8.59 -22.35
CA LEU A 106 3.14 -7.44 -23.19
C LEU A 106 4.66 -7.15 -23.22
N VAL A 107 5.47 -8.00 -22.58
CA VAL A 107 6.93 -7.92 -22.56
C VAL A 107 7.51 -8.81 -23.66
N ASP A 108 8.35 -8.24 -24.53
CA ASP A 108 9.05 -8.98 -25.57
C ASP A 108 10.20 -9.81 -24.98
N LYS A 109 10.08 -11.14 -25.09
CA LYS A 109 11.09 -12.10 -24.59
C LYS A 109 12.48 -11.90 -25.20
N ASN A 110 12.57 -11.33 -26.40
CA ASN A 110 13.84 -11.12 -27.10
C ASN A 110 14.54 -9.84 -26.64
N LYS A 111 13.79 -8.82 -26.19
CA LYS A 111 14.32 -7.56 -25.67
C LYS A 111 14.62 -7.59 -24.17
N ALA A 112 13.90 -8.40 -23.41
CA ALA A 112 13.97 -8.42 -21.96
C ALA A 112 13.78 -9.83 -21.36
N PRO A 113 14.69 -10.79 -21.64
CA PRO A 113 14.50 -12.21 -21.30
C PRO A 113 14.30 -12.45 -19.79
N TYR A 114 15.12 -11.85 -18.92
CA TYR A 114 14.99 -12.01 -17.46
C TYR A 114 13.69 -11.40 -16.90
N LEU A 115 13.20 -10.30 -17.49
CA LEU A 115 11.92 -9.69 -17.13
C LEU A 115 10.73 -10.55 -17.57
N TYR A 116 10.79 -11.09 -18.80
CA TYR A 116 9.80 -12.04 -19.31
C TYR A 116 9.71 -13.29 -18.43
N PHE A 117 10.86 -13.87 -18.09
CA PHE A 117 10.98 -15.06 -17.23
C PHE A 117 10.41 -14.80 -15.83
N ALA A 118 10.74 -13.67 -15.20
CA ALA A 118 10.21 -13.29 -13.89
C ALA A 118 8.68 -13.09 -13.86
N LEU A 119 8.08 -12.57 -14.93
CA LEU A 119 6.65 -12.25 -15.00
C LEU A 119 5.76 -13.40 -15.50
N ASN A 120 6.29 -14.32 -16.30
CA ASN A 120 5.53 -15.42 -16.92
C ASN A 120 5.85 -16.78 -16.31
N GLU A 121 7.13 -17.13 -16.13
CA GLU A 121 7.56 -18.47 -15.67
C GLU A 121 7.77 -18.52 -14.15
N GLN A 122 8.46 -17.52 -13.59
CA GLN A 122 8.79 -17.42 -12.15
C GLN A 122 7.85 -16.50 -11.37
N ARG A 123 6.61 -16.31 -11.84
CA ARG A 123 5.63 -15.37 -11.26
C ARG A 123 5.37 -15.60 -9.76
N GLU A 124 5.20 -16.85 -9.35
CA GLU A 124 4.95 -17.17 -7.93
C GLU A 124 6.19 -16.88 -7.07
N MET A 125 7.40 -17.04 -7.63
CA MET A 125 8.66 -16.67 -6.96
C MET A 125 8.83 -15.15 -6.89
N LEU A 126 8.41 -14.40 -7.91
CA LEU A 126 8.35 -12.93 -7.90
C LEU A 126 7.42 -12.43 -6.79
N VAL A 127 6.18 -12.90 -6.73
CA VAL A 127 5.22 -12.50 -5.69
C VAL A 127 5.70 -12.93 -4.29
N LEU A 128 6.28 -14.13 -4.17
CA LEU A 128 6.89 -14.57 -2.92
C LEU A 128 8.08 -13.69 -2.49
N SER A 129 8.94 -13.27 -3.42
CA SER A 129 10.08 -12.40 -3.12
C SER A 129 9.63 -11.01 -2.66
N ILE A 130 8.67 -10.41 -3.37
CA ILE A 130 7.99 -9.17 -2.95
C ILE A 130 7.42 -9.34 -1.53
N GLY A 131 6.72 -10.45 -1.28
CA GLY A 131 6.13 -10.78 0.03
C GLY A 131 7.16 -10.99 1.14
N LEU A 132 8.30 -11.61 0.85
CA LEU A 132 9.43 -11.74 1.78
C LEU A 132 10.02 -10.36 2.12
N GLY A 133 10.07 -9.44 1.14
CA GLY A 133 10.40 -8.03 1.37
C GLY A 133 9.41 -7.33 2.32
N VAL A 134 8.10 -7.46 2.08
CA VAL A 134 7.08 -6.87 2.99
C VAL A 134 7.11 -7.53 4.37
N GLY A 135 7.36 -8.84 4.46
CA GLY A 135 7.57 -9.55 5.73
C GLY A 135 8.80 -9.05 6.50
N ALA A 136 9.92 -8.83 5.81
CA ALA A 136 11.11 -8.24 6.42
C ALA A 136 10.86 -6.79 6.88
N ALA A 137 10.15 -5.99 6.07
CA ALA A 137 9.72 -4.64 6.46
C ALA A 137 8.82 -4.65 7.70
N ALA A 138 7.88 -5.58 7.80
CA ALA A 138 7.03 -5.75 8.96
C ALA A 138 7.84 -6.10 10.22
N VAL A 139 8.79 -7.04 10.12
CA VAL A 139 9.71 -7.39 11.22
C VAL A 139 10.55 -6.19 11.67
N VAL A 140 11.16 -5.45 10.75
CA VAL A 140 11.99 -4.28 11.05
C VAL A 140 11.14 -3.13 11.62
N GLY A 141 9.93 -2.92 11.09
CA GLY A 141 8.96 -1.96 11.60
C GLY A 141 8.48 -2.25 13.02
N THR A 142 8.10 -3.49 13.29
CA THR A 142 7.73 -3.96 14.64
C THR A 142 8.91 -3.87 15.61
N LEU A 143 10.14 -4.22 15.18
CA LEU A 143 11.36 -4.02 15.98
C LEU A 143 11.59 -2.53 16.32
N ARG A 144 11.48 -1.66 15.31
CA ARG A 144 11.63 -0.20 15.45
C ARG A 144 10.66 0.35 16.48
N PHE A 145 9.38 -0.03 16.41
CA PHE A 145 8.36 0.40 17.36
C PHE A 145 8.59 -0.14 18.78
N ILE A 146 8.92 -1.42 18.94
CA ILE A 146 9.18 -2.01 20.28
C ILE A 146 10.37 -1.34 20.96
N LYS A 147 11.43 -1.04 20.19
CA LYS A 147 12.69 -0.45 20.70
C LYS A 147 12.71 1.08 20.72
N GLY A 148 11.78 1.76 20.05
CA GLY A 148 11.79 3.21 19.90
C GLY A 148 12.90 3.74 18.99
N TRP A 149 13.24 3.01 17.92
CA TRP A 149 14.27 3.43 16.97
C TRP A 149 13.77 4.54 16.04
N SER A 150 14.64 5.51 15.74
CA SER A 150 14.42 6.47 14.66
C SER A 150 14.33 5.76 13.30
N LEU A 151 13.58 6.35 12.38
CA LEU A 151 13.42 5.90 11.01
C LEU A 151 14.66 6.21 10.16
N LYS A 152 15.30 7.38 10.35
CA LYS A 152 16.43 7.82 9.51
C LYS A 152 17.55 6.76 9.33
N PRO A 153 18.10 6.13 10.40
CA PRO A 153 19.17 5.15 10.23
C PRO A 153 18.70 3.88 9.49
N ILE A 154 17.41 3.55 9.60
CA ILE A 154 16.80 2.40 8.95
C ILE A 154 16.58 2.69 7.46
N ILE A 155 16.12 3.90 7.09
CA ILE A 155 16.08 4.37 5.70
C ILE A 155 17.47 4.26 5.07
N TYR A 156 18.51 4.80 5.71
CA TYR A 156 19.86 4.74 5.14
C TYR A 156 20.37 3.29 5.06
N GLY A 157 20.10 2.48 6.09
CA GLY A 157 20.50 1.07 6.13
C GLY A 157 19.82 0.16 5.10
N SER A 158 18.58 0.47 4.68
CA SER A 158 17.90 -0.28 3.61
C SER A 158 18.12 0.31 2.21
N LEU A 159 18.17 1.64 2.09
CA LEU A 159 18.29 2.31 0.79
C LEU A 159 19.69 2.18 0.18
N VAL A 160 20.76 2.19 0.98
CA VAL A 160 22.14 2.01 0.48
C VAL A 160 22.33 0.68 -0.26
N PRO A 161 21.99 -0.50 0.30
CA PRO A 161 22.12 -1.76 -0.44
C PRO A 161 21.18 -1.84 -1.66
N THR A 162 19.97 -1.29 -1.59
CA THR A 162 19.04 -1.23 -2.74
C THR A 162 19.65 -0.40 -3.88
N ILE A 163 20.17 0.80 -3.60
CA ILE A 163 20.84 1.64 -4.62
C ILE A 163 22.12 0.96 -5.16
N ALA A 164 22.88 0.26 -4.31
CA ALA A 164 24.07 -0.47 -4.75
C ALA A 164 23.73 -1.63 -5.71
N LEU A 165 22.64 -2.36 -5.45
CA LEU A 165 22.16 -3.45 -6.31
C LEU A 165 21.52 -2.91 -7.58
N ALA A 166 20.79 -1.79 -7.53
CA ALA A 166 20.32 -1.07 -8.71
C ALA A 166 21.48 -0.69 -9.66
N CYS A 167 22.56 -0.14 -9.09
CA CYS A 167 23.78 0.18 -9.83
C CYS A 167 24.44 -1.07 -10.44
N TYR A 168 24.47 -2.19 -9.71
CA TYR A 168 24.98 -3.47 -10.21
C TYR A 168 24.12 -4.04 -11.36
N MET A 169 22.79 -3.99 -11.26
CA MET A 169 21.86 -4.42 -12.31
C MET A 169 21.91 -3.54 -13.58
N GLN A 170 22.46 -2.32 -13.49
CA GLN A 170 22.58 -1.40 -14.62
C GLN A 170 23.97 -1.41 -15.28
N TRP A 171 25.04 -1.55 -14.49
CA TRP A 171 26.43 -1.46 -14.96
C TRP A 171 27.20 -2.79 -14.90
N GLY A 172 26.82 -3.71 -14.02
CA GLY A 172 27.45 -5.03 -13.88
C GLY A 172 26.89 -6.08 -14.84
N ASN A 173 25.57 -6.08 -15.06
CA ASN A 173 24.91 -6.96 -16.04
C ASN A 173 23.77 -6.22 -16.78
N PRO A 174 24.03 -5.62 -17.95
CA PRO A 174 23.03 -4.85 -18.69
C PRO A 174 21.74 -5.61 -19.05
N ASP A 175 21.79 -6.93 -19.17
CA ASP A 175 20.60 -7.76 -19.45
C ASP A 175 19.59 -7.74 -18.28
N LEU A 176 19.99 -7.32 -17.07
CA LEU A 176 19.12 -7.11 -15.91
C LEU A 176 18.49 -5.71 -15.85
N ALA A 177 18.95 -4.73 -16.65
CA ALA A 177 18.40 -3.38 -16.61
C ALA A 177 16.89 -3.29 -16.91
N PRO A 178 16.28 -4.12 -17.78
CA PRO A 178 14.83 -4.20 -17.92
C PRO A 178 14.11 -4.67 -16.64
N LEU A 179 14.69 -5.64 -15.92
CA LEU A 179 14.11 -6.17 -14.69
C LEU A 179 14.16 -5.16 -13.53
N LEU A 180 15.15 -4.26 -13.53
CA LEU A 180 15.26 -3.17 -12.55
C LEU A 180 14.03 -2.25 -12.56
N GLY A 181 13.44 -1.99 -13.73
CA GLY A 181 12.23 -1.18 -13.84
C GLY A 181 11.05 -1.79 -13.07
N LEU A 182 10.85 -3.10 -13.20
CA LEU A 182 9.85 -3.83 -12.43
C LEU A 182 10.20 -3.84 -10.93
N ALA A 183 11.47 -4.09 -10.57
CA ALA A 183 11.90 -4.20 -9.18
C ALA A 183 11.57 -2.96 -8.35
N TRP A 184 11.84 -1.75 -8.88
CA TRP A 184 11.53 -0.51 -8.18
C TRP A 184 10.02 -0.18 -8.20
N ASP A 185 9.31 -0.50 -9.29
CA ASP A 185 7.85 -0.34 -9.34
C ASP A 185 7.15 -1.29 -8.36
N CYS A 186 7.69 -2.48 -8.07
CA CYS A 186 7.15 -3.40 -7.07
C CYS A 186 7.10 -2.79 -5.66
N GLY A 187 8.06 -1.95 -5.26
CA GLY A 187 8.01 -1.23 -3.98
C GLY A 187 6.91 -0.16 -3.90
N ALA A 188 6.47 0.34 -5.04
CA ALA A 188 5.28 1.19 -5.13
C ALA A 188 3.99 0.34 -5.14
N VAL A 189 3.99 -0.82 -5.80
CA VAL A 189 2.86 -1.76 -5.88
C VAL A 189 2.49 -2.33 -4.49
N THR A 190 3.45 -2.55 -3.58
CA THR A 190 3.21 -3.11 -2.24
C THR A 190 2.59 -2.15 -1.23
N THR A 191 2.56 -0.85 -1.49
CA THR A 191 2.05 0.15 -0.52
C THR A 191 0.56 0.47 -0.72
N GLY A 192 -0.18 -0.53 -1.21
CA GLY A 192 -1.60 -0.44 -1.52
C GLY A 192 -2.56 -0.54 -0.31
N PRO A 193 -3.88 -0.55 -0.58
CA PRO A 193 -4.94 -0.44 0.43
C PRO A 193 -5.11 -1.64 1.36
N VAL A 194 -4.42 -2.76 1.14
CA VAL A 194 -4.45 -3.89 2.08
C VAL A 194 -3.24 -3.84 3.00
N THR A 195 -2.06 -3.68 2.42
CA THR A 195 -0.77 -3.68 3.13
C THR A 195 -0.65 -2.51 4.09
N VAL A 196 -0.90 -1.28 3.63
CA VAL A 196 -0.68 -0.07 4.44
C VAL A 196 -1.54 -0.06 5.71
N PRO A 197 -2.87 -0.27 5.64
CA PRO A 197 -3.68 -0.18 6.84
C PRO A 197 -3.44 -1.33 7.83
N ILE A 198 -3.09 -2.53 7.36
CA ILE A 198 -2.79 -3.68 8.24
C ILE A 198 -1.45 -3.52 8.94
N LEU A 199 -0.40 -3.08 8.24
CA LEU A 199 0.90 -2.80 8.87
C LEU A 199 0.83 -1.62 9.84
N LEU A 200 0.04 -0.59 9.52
CA LEU A 200 -0.21 0.55 10.41
C LEU A 200 -1.05 0.15 11.64
N ALA A 201 -2.14 -0.59 11.47
CA ALA A 201 -2.96 -1.15 12.55
C ALA A 201 -2.16 -2.05 13.50
N MET A 202 -1.37 -2.98 12.93
CA MET A 202 -0.49 -3.84 13.71
C MET A 202 0.58 -3.01 14.45
N GLY A 203 1.19 -2.04 13.79
CA GLY A 203 2.17 -1.13 14.36
C GLY A 203 1.64 -0.33 15.55
N ILE A 204 0.48 0.30 15.39
CA ILE A 204 -0.23 1.06 16.43
C ILE A 204 -0.58 0.14 17.61
N GLY A 205 -1.12 -1.06 17.36
CA GLY A 205 -1.40 -2.04 18.42
C GLY A 205 -0.14 -2.44 19.22
N VAL A 206 0.98 -2.67 18.54
CA VAL A 206 2.26 -3.00 19.17
C VAL A 206 2.79 -1.84 20.02
N MET A 207 2.62 -0.60 19.57
CA MET A 207 2.97 0.58 20.36
C MET A 207 2.01 0.80 21.53
N ALA A 208 0.71 0.66 21.34
CA ALA A 208 -0.29 0.86 22.39
C ALA A 208 -0.07 -0.13 23.56
N SER A 209 0.07 -1.41 23.26
CA SER A 209 0.36 -2.45 24.27
C SER A 209 1.70 -2.21 24.99
N LYS A 210 2.77 -1.82 24.27
CA LYS A 210 4.06 -1.49 24.91
C LYS A 210 4.04 -0.16 25.66
N ARG A 211 3.28 0.84 25.22
CA ARG A 211 3.05 2.11 25.92
C ARG A 211 2.30 1.87 27.22
N GLN A 212 1.25 1.04 27.21
CA GLN A 212 0.51 0.63 28.40
C GLN A 212 1.39 -0.18 29.38
N GLN A 213 2.23 -1.10 28.89
CA GLN A 213 3.21 -1.81 29.73
C GLN A 213 4.29 -0.87 30.31
N ARG A 214 4.80 0.10 29.53
CA ARG A 214 5.74 1.14 30.01
C ARG A 214 5.09 2.04 31.06
N LEU A 215 3.87 2.50 30.83
CA LEU A 215 3.11 3.34 31.78
C LEU A 215 2.76 2.59 33.06
N ALA A 216 2.37 1.31 32.99
CA ALA A 216 2.16 0.48 34.18
C ALA A 216 3.45 0.29 34.99
N LYS A 217 4.59 0.11 34.32
CA LYS A 217 5.90 0.01 34.99
C LYS A 217 6.42 1.36 35.52
N ALA A 218 6.06 2.48 34.88
CA ALA A 218 6.36 3.83 35.37
C ALA A 218 5.46 4.22 36.55
N ALA A 219 4.18 3.87 36.54
CA ALA A 219 3.28 4.06 37.68
C ALA A 219 3.71 3.26 38.93
N TYR A 220 4.56 2.23 38.76
CA TYR A 220 5.21 1.49 39.85
C TYR A 220 6.50 2.16 40.37
N HIS A 221 7.13 3.05 39.59
CA HIS A 221 8.34 3.80 39.96
C HIS A 221 8.04 5.31 39.98
N ASN A 222 7.77 5.86 41.17
CA ASN A 222 7.39 7.27 41.39
C ASN A 222 8.40 8.30 40.85
N ALA A 223 8.38 8.58 39.55
CA ALA A 223 9.13 9.65 38.90
C ALA A 223 8.38 10.18 37.66
N VAL A 224 8.35 11.50 37.57
CA VAL A 224 7.83 12.31 36.46
C VAL A 224 8.61 12.03 35.18
N ASP A 225 7.91 11.85 34.05
CA ASP A 225 8.34 12.37 32.74
C ASP A 225 7.21 12.38 31.69
N THR A 226 6.06 12.94 32.06
CA THR A 226 4.93 13.15 31.13
C THR A 226 5.19 14.34 30.19
N ASN A 227 6.17 14.23 29.30
CA ASN A 227 6.27 14.98 28.04
C ASN A 227 7.33 14.46 27.04
N THR A 228 7.67 13.15 27.06
CA THR A 228 8.20 12.53 25.83
C THR A 228 7.16 12.72 24.73
N GLY A 229 7.51 13.49 23.68
CA GLY A 229 6.55 14.05 22.73
C GLY A 229 5.71 13.02 21.96
N GLN A 230 4.70 13.52 21.25
CA GLN A 230 3.83 12.73 20.37
C GLN A 230 4.57 12.21 19.12
N THR A 231 5.54 11.31 19.32
CA THR A 231 6.24 10.61 18.25
C THR A 231 5.22 9.87 17.39
N LEU A 232 5.10 10.27 16.12
CA LEU A 232 4.01 9.88 15.21
C LEU A 232 3.66 8.38 15.28
N GLU A 233 2.59 8.05 16.01
CA GLU A 233 2.20 6.68 16.35
C GLU A 233 1.69 5.94 15.09
N GLY A 234 2.60 5.28 14.37
CA GLY A 234 2.34 4.42 13.21
C GLY A 234 3.19 4.72 11.98
N PHE A 235 3.75 5.93 11.89
CA PHE A 235 4.44 6.40 10.69
C PHE A 235 5.86 5.84 10.56
N GLY A 236 6.29 5.60 9.33
CA GLY A 236 7.60 5.11 8.90
C GLY A 236 7.65 3.62 8.53
N VAL A 237 6.55 2.87 8.69
CA VAL A 237 6.50 1.45 8.28
C VAL A 237 6.06 1.28 6.83
N VAL A 238 5.25 2.20 6.29
CA VAL A 238 4.93 2.22 4.85
C VAL A 238 6.21 2.42 4.03
N THR A 239 7.11 3.30 4.50
CA THR A 239 8.46 3.49 3.95
C THR A 239 9.29 2.20 3.88
N LEU A 240 9.21 1.34 4.90
CA LEU A 240 9.94 0.06 4.89
C LEU A 240 9.27 -0.94 3.94
N ALA A 241 7.93 -0.95 3.91
CA ALA A 241 7.12 -1.80 3.05
C ALA A 241 7.21 -1.43 1.56
N SER A 242 7.81 -0.30 1.19
CA SER A 242 8.22 0.00 -0.18
C SER A 242 9.68 -0.36 -0.47
N VAL A 243 10.64 -0.04 0.40
CA VAL A 243 12.07 -0.25 0.10
C VAL A 243 12.49 -1.73 0.14
N PHE A 244 12.00 -2.53 1.10
CA PHE A 244 12.44 -3.94 1.22
C PHE A 244 11.95 -4.85 0.08
N PRO A 245 10.75 -4.69 -0.50
CA PRO A 245 10.35 -5.44 -1.70
C PRO A 245 11.22 -5.17 -2.92
N ILE A 246 11.69 -3.93 -3.12
CA ILE A 246 12.63 -3.59 -4.20
C ILE A 246 13.90 -4.41 -4.03
N LEU A 247 14.51 -4.33 -2.84
CA LEU A 247 15.71 -5.08 -2.47
C LEU A 247 15.54 -6.60 -2.70
N ALA A 248 14.37 -7.15 -2.38
CA ALA A 248 14.08 -8.57 -2.57
C ALA A 248 13.94 -8.96 -4.06
N VAL A 249 13.30 -8.12 -4.88
CA VAL A 249 13.19 -8.37 -6.34
C VAL A 249 14.53 -8.17 -7.05
N GLU A 250 15.36 -7.21 -6.64
CA GLU A 250 16.72 -7.04 -7.15
C GLU A 250 17.59 -8.27 -6.84
N VAL A 251 17.60 -8.74 -5.59
CA VAL A 251 18.30 -9.97 -5.19
C VAL A 251 17.78 -11.19 -5.96
N MET A 252 16.46 -11.31 -6.14
CA MET A 252 15.87 -12.39 -6.94
C MET A 252 16.30 -12.32 -8.41
N GLY A 253 16.32 -11.13 -9.02
CA GLY A 253 16.76 -10.94 -10.40
C GLY A 253 18.22 -11.34 -10.62
N ILE A 254 19.09 -10.98 -9.68
CA ILE A 254 20.49 -11.40 -9.69
C ILE A 254 20.61 -12.92 -9.53
N MET A 255 19.87 -13.53 -8.59
CA MET A 255 19.82 -14.99 -8.43
C MET A 255 19.33 -15.72 -9.68
N ILE A 256 18.35 -15.16 -10.41
CA ILE A 256 17.92 -15.70 -11.72
C ILE A 256 19.08 -15.65 -12.72
N SER A 257 19.78 -14.50 -12.85
CA SER A 257 20.90 -14.36 -13.81
C SER A 257 22.13 -15.24 -13.51
N VAL A 258 22.26 -15.72 -12.27
CA VAL A 258 23.33 -16.66 -11.86
C VAL A 258 22.91 -18.12 -12.04
N THR A 259 21.60 -18.41 -12.14
CA THR A 259 21.07 -19.78 -12.24
C THR A 259 20.56 -20.16 -13.64
N HIS A 260 20.22 -19.19 -14.48
CA HIS A 260 19.67 -19.39 -15.82
C HIS A 260 20.41 -18.49 -16.81
N SER A 261 20.92 -19.05 -17.92
CA SER A 261 21.46 -18.23 -19.01
C SER A 261 20.33 -17.58 -19.82
N LYS A 262 20.62 -16.45 -20.47
CA LYS A 262 19.65 -15.80 -21.36
C LYS A 262 19.34 -16.65 -22.59
N GLU A 263 20.33 -17.39 -23.09
CA GLU A 263 20.18 -18.32 -24.21
C GLU A 263 19.22 -19.46 -23.86
N ASP A 264 19.29 -20.00 -22.64
CA ASP A 264 18.38 -21.05 -22.17
C ASP A 264 16.95 -20.51 -21.96
N ILE A 265 16.80 -19.30 -21.41
CA ILE A 265 15.49 -18.63 -21.30
C ILE A 265 14.86 -18.45 -22.69
N ILE A 266 15.60 -17.88 -23.66
CA ILE A 266 15.10 -17.61 -25.01
C ILE A 266 14.71 -18.92 -25.74
N ARG A 267 15.47 -19.99 -25.54
CA ARG A 267 15.19 -21.34 -26.08
C ARG A 267 13.97 -21.99 -25.43
N ASN A 268 13.91 -22.03 -24.09
CA ASN A 268 12.85 -22.71 -23.34
C ASN A 268 11.50 -21.97 -23.42
N ALA A 269 11.52 -20.64 -23.56
CA ALA A 269 10.35 -19.83 -23.91
C ALA A 269 9.84 -20.09 -25.36
N GLY A 270 10.44 -21.02 -26.11
CA GLY A 270 9.91 -21.58 -27.35
C GLY A 270 9.23 -22.95 -27.20
N SER A 271 9.41 -23.64 -26.07
CA SER A 271 8.91 -25.00 -25.83
C SER A 271 7.91 -25.12 -24.67
N GLY A 272 7.93 -24.19 -23.70
CA GLY A 272 6.99 -24.17 -22.57
C GLY A 272 5.64 -23.52 -22.86
N VAL A 273 5.59 -22.51 -23.74
CA VAL A 273 4.36 -21.75 -24.03
C VAL A 273 3.68 -22.30 -25.28
N SER A 274 2.76 -23.24 -25.05
CA SER A 274 1.69 -23.54 -26.02
C SER A 274 0.90 -22.25 -26.29
N ASP A 275 0.56 -21.98 -27.56
CA ASP A 275 -0.21 -20.80 -28.02
C ASP A 275 -1.71 -20.87 -27.62
N LYS A 276 -1.97 -21.32 -26.40
CA LYS A 276 -3.21 -21.10 -25.68
C LYS A 276 -3.26 -19.62 -25.35
N ALA A 277 -3.89 -18.85 -26.23
CA ALA A 277 -4.37 -17.51 -25.95
C ALA A 277 -4.94 -17.49 -24.51
N VAL A 278 -4.22 -16.86 -23.59
CA VAL A 278 -4.41 -17.08 -22.16
C VAL A 278 -5.79 -16.58 -21.77
N ASP A 279 -6.67 -17.54 -21.50
CA ASP A 279 -8.10 -17.33 -21.48
C ASP A 279 -8.48 -16.16 -20.55
N ARG A 280 -8.98 -15.08 -21.16
CA ARG A 280 -9.46 -13.88 -20.46
C ARG A 280 -10.88 -14.11 -19.92
N SER A 281 -11.22 -15.33 -19.54
CA SER A 281 -12.52 -15.65 -18.98
C SER A 281 -12.67 -15.04 -17.59
N PRO A 282 -13.85 -14.47 -17.25
CA PRO A 282 -14.12 -13.94 -15.91
C PRO A 282 -13.89 -14.96 -14.78
N ILE A 283 -13.98 -16.26 -15.08
CA ILE A 283 -13.68 -17.36 -14.16
C ILE A 283 -12.24 -17.29 -13.64
N ARG A 284 -11.28 -16.93 -14.49
CA ARG A 284 -9.87 -16.77 -14.10
C ARG A 284 -9.68 -15.62 -13.10
N GLU A 285 -10.35 -14.50 -13.33
CA GLU A 285 -10.34 -13.33 -12.41
C GLU A 285 -11.00 -13.65 -11.07
N VAL A 286 -12.09 -14.43 -11.08
CA VAL A 286 -12.76 -14.95 -9.87
C VAL A 286 -11.78 -15.81 -9.04
N VAL A 287 -11.08 -16.75 -9.68
CA VAL A 287 -10.13 -17.64 -8.99
C VAL A 287 -8.94 -16.86 -8.41
N PHE A 288 -8.41 -15.87 -9.12
CA PHE A 288 -7.38 -14.98 -8.57
C PHE A 288 -7.89 -14.17 -7.37
N ALA A 289 -9.05 -13.54 -7.46
CA ALA A 289 -9.63 -12.75 -6.37
C ALA A 289 -9.88 -13.60 -5.10
N ILE A 290 -10.28 -14.87 -5.25
CA ILE A 290 -10.47 -15.80 -4.12
C ILE A 290 -9.12 -16.19 -3.51
N ARG A 291 -8.12 -16.53 -4.33
CA ARG A 291 -6.77 -16.90 -3.87
C ARG A 291 -6.03 -15.74 -3.21
N ALA A 292 -6.34 -14.49 -3.56
CA ALA A 292 -5.75 -13.31 -2.95
C ALA A 292 -6.22 -13.09 -1.51
N ILE A 293 -7.54 -13.00 -1.28
CA ILE A 293 -8.09 -12.57 0.01
C ILE A 293 -8.21 -13.71 1.03
N MET A 294 -8.72 -14.88 0.61
CA MET A 294 -9.12 -15.92 1.56
C MET A 294 -7.96 -16.43 2.43
N PRO A 295 -6.71 -16.58 1.95
CA PRO A 295 -5.59 -16.95 2.81
C PRO A 295 -5.30 -15.91 3.91
N LEU A 296 -5.34 -14.61 3.59
CA LEU A 296 -5.10 -13.54 4.57
C LEU A 296 -6.19 -13.52 5.65
N ILE A 297 -7.46 -13.55 5.25
CA ILE A 297 -8.60 -13.55 6.19
C ILE A 297 -8.56 -14.82 7.04
N THR A 298 -8.34 -15.98 6.45
CA THR A 298 -8.27 -17.26 7.17
C THR A 298 -7.11 -17.24 8.17
N ALA A 299 -5.92 -16.76 7.77
CA ALA A 299 -4.78 -16.66 8.67
C ALA A 299 -5.04 -15.72 9.87
N LEU A 300 -5.64 -14.54 9.64
CA LEU A 300 -6.01 -13.62 10.71
C LEU A 300 -7.02 -14.23 11.69
N LEU A 301 -8.05 -14.92 11.18
CA LEU A 301 -9.05 -15.60 12.02
C LEU A 301 -8.43 -16.77 12.80
N LEU A 302 -7.62 -17.60 12.18
CA LEU A 302 -6.87 -18.68 12.85
C LEU A 302 -5.97 -18.12 13.97
N LEU A 303 -5.33 -16.97 13.73
CA LEU A 303 -4.47 -16.33 14.72
C LEU A 303 -5.27 -15.80 15.92
N VAL A 304 -6.40 -15.13 15.69
CA VAL A 304 -7.26 -14.66 16.80
C VAL A 304 -7.86 -15.83 17.59
N VAL A 305 -8.29 -16.90 16.92
CA VAL A 305 -8.95 -18.06 17.55
C VAL A 305 -7.96 -18.98 18.27
N PHE A 306 -6.86 -19.40 17.62
CA PHE A 306 -5.97 -20.44 18.16
C PHE A 306 -4.75 -19.89 18.91
N VAL A 307 -4.21 -18.73 18.50
CA VAL A 307 -3.04 -18.11 19.12
C VAL A 307 -3.47 -17.13 20.22
N ILE A 308 -4.29 -16.12 19.91
CA ILE A 308 -4.72 -15.13 20.91
C ILE A 308 -5.78 -15.71 21.86
N ARG A 309 -6.61 -16.65 21.39
CA ARG A 309 -7.63 -17.39 22.17
C ARG A 309 -8.69 -16.49 22.81
N GLU A 310 -9.07 -15.40 22.14
CA GLU A 310 -10.12 -14.46 22.58
C GLU A 310 -11.25 -14.33 21.55
N PRO A 311 -12.00 -15.41 21.24
CA PRO A 311 -13.09 -15.36 20.27
C PRO A 311 -14.25 -14.44 20.71
N HIS A 312 -14.30 -14.00 21.97
CA HIS A 312 -15.26 -13.00 22.41
C HIS A 312 -15.01 -11.60 21.82
N HIS A 313 -13.76 -11.22 21.53
CA HIS A 313 -13.46 -9.94 20.88
C HIS A 313 -13.91 -9.92 19.40
N LEU A 314 -13.98 -11.08 18.72
CA LEU A 314 -14.58 -11.19 17.39
C LEU A 314 -16.09 -10.83 17.37
N ALA A 315 -16.76 -10.92 18.52
CA ALA A 315 -18.16 -10.53 18.69
C ALA A 315 -18.35 -9.06 19.12
N ALA A 316 -17.25 -8.33 19.40
CA ALA A 316 -17.27 -6.88 19.55
C ALA A 316 -17.16 -6.17 18.18
N LEU A 317 -16.50 -6.80 17.21
CA LEU A 317 -16.39 -6.29 15.83
C LEU A 317 -17.74 -6.17 15.12
N THR A 318 -18.71 -7.01 15.50
CA THR A 318 -20.10 -6.97 15.05
C THR A 318 -20.86 -5.73 15.52
N ALA A 319 -20.34 -4.98 16.49
CA ALA A 319 -20.95 -3.74 17.00
C ALA A 319 -20.76 -2.52 16.06
N TYR A 320 -20.19 -2.69 14.86
CA TYR A 320 -20.20 -1.66 13.81
C TYR A 320 -21.58 -1.56 13.10
N THR A 321 -22.66 -1.63 13.88
CA THR A 321 -23.94 -1.07 13.43
C THR A 321 -23.79 0.45 13.36
N VAL A 322 -24.32 1.06 12.30
CA VAL A 322 -24.18 2.50 12.08
C VAL A 322 -24.82 3.27 13.24
N LYS A 323 -24.00 3.89 14.09
CA LYS A 323 -24.44 5.03 14.90
C LYS A 323 -24.83 6.13 13.92
N PRO A 324 -26.10 6.57 13.87
CA PRO A 324 -26.44 7.84 13.22
C PRO A 324 -25.68 8.96 13.94
N GLY A 325 -25.45 10.08 13.27
CA GLY A 325 -24.75 11.23 13.86
C GLY A 325 -25.45 11.70 15.14
N ALA A 326 -24.87 11.38 16.29
CA ALA A 326 -25.19 12.04 17.54
C ALA A 326 -24.28 13.27 17.64
N ASP A 327 -24.88 14.46 17.74
CA ASP A 327 -24.17 15.72 17.59
C ASP A 327 -22.93 15.84 18.50
N GLU A 328 -21.81 16.27 17.92
CA GLU A 328 -20.55 16.55 18.60
C GLU A 328 -20.60 17.84 19.46
N SER A 329 -21.80 18.26 19.84
CA SER A 329 -22.10 19.39 20.73
C SER A 329 -22.26 18.94 22.19
N ALA A 330 -22.85 17.75 22.43
CA ALA A 330 -23.27 17.31 23.76
C ALA A 330 -22.10 17.05 24.74
N HIS A 331 -20.89 16.76 24.24
CA HIS A 331 -19.75 16.48 25.12
C HIS A 331 -19.08 17.74 25.68
N LYS A 332 -19.42 18.93 25.18
CA LYS A 332 -18.79 20.21 25.56
C LYS A 332 -19.40 20.88 26.80
N GLN A 333 -20.31 20.19 27.51
CA GLN A 333 -21.17 20.78 28.54
C GLN A 333 -21.22 20.00 29.87
N ARG A 334 -20.24 19.12 30.13
CA ARG A 334 -20.09 18.37 31.41
C ARG A 334 -18.72 18.49 32.09
N THR A 335 -17.94 19.51 31.74
CA THR A 335 -16.64 19.83 32.36
C THR A 335 -16.52 21.31 32.75
N SER A 336 -17.60 21.90 33.27
CA SER A 336 -17.63 23.31 33.73
C SER A 336 -18.59 23.58 34.90
N SER A 337 -18.89 22.57 35.74
CA SER A 337 -19.88 22.68 36.83
C SER A 337 -19.37 22.06 38.15
N ALA A 338 -18.10 22.31 38.49
CA ALA A 338 -17.43 21.72 39.65
C ALA A 338 -16.38 22.67 40.29
N CYS A 339 -16.66 23.97 40.30
CA CYS A 339 -15.85 25.01 40.98
C CYS A 339 -16.74 26.18 41.43
N ASP A 340 -17.69 25.91 42.33
CA ASP A 340 -18.44 26.96 43.05
C ASP A 340 -18.33 26.72 44.57
N ASN A 341 -17.35 27.39 45.17
CA ASN A 341 -17.25 27.59 46.62
C ASN A 341 -17.19 29.11 46.84
N SER A 342 -18.35 29.74 47.02
CA SER A 342 -18.44 31.19 47.19
C SER A 342 -18.05 31.60 48.62
N ILE A 343 -17.02 32.44 48.72
CA ILE A 343 -16.76 33.27 49.91
C ILE A 343 -17.48 34.60 49.67
N ALA A 344 -18.25 35.07 50.67
CA ALA A 344 -19.03 36.30 50.56
C ALA A 344 -18.15 37.56 50.64
N GLY A 345 -18.48 38.59 49.84
CA GLY A 345 -17.77 39.87 49.86
C GLY A 345 -18.38 40.94 48.93
N ASN A 346 -19.30 41.74 49.49
CA ASN A 346 -19.75 43.09 49.11
C ASN A 346 -19.84 43.55 47.61
N SER A 347 -21.05 43.99 47.25
CA SER A 347 -21.36 45.04 46.25
C SER A 347 -20.81 46.43 46.69
N PRO A 348 -20.96 47.55 45.92
CA PRO A 348 -21.70 47.79 44.67
C PRO A 348 -20.75 48.33 43.55
N ASP A 349 -21.10 49.07 42.49
CA ASP A 349 -22.29 49.86 42.12
C ASP A 349 -22.37 50.17 40.61
N MET A 350 -23.53 50.67 40.15
CA MET A 350 -23.83 51.17 38.78
C MET A 350 -23.71 50.13 37.63
N GLY A 351 -24.54 50.07 36.59
CA GLY A 351 -25.45 51.08 36.03
C GLY A 351 -24.81 51.73 34.79
N GLY A 352 -25.35 51.66 33.57
CA GLY A 352 -26.55 50.96 33.09
C GLY A 352 -26.91 51.38 31.65
N ASP A 353 -28.04 50.89 31.15
CA ASP A 353 -28.74 51.33 29.92
C ASP A 353 -28.12 50.98 28.54
N GLU A 354 -28.83 51.43 27.50
CA GLU A 354 -28.69 51.27 26.06
C GLU A 354 -28.97 49.89 25.46
N GLY A 355 -30.10 49.82 24.74
CA GLY A 355 -30.37 48.80 23.76
C GLY A 355 -30.99 49.38 22.48
N ARG A 356 -31.05 48.52 21.46
CA ARG A 356 -31.86 48.60 20.22
C ARG A 356 -31.37 49.45 19.01
N GLN A 357 -31.74 48.87 17.87
CA GLN A 357 -32.08 49.48 16.57
C GLN A 357 -30.97 49.87 15.56
N GLN A 358 -30.71 48.92 14.65
CA GLN A 358 -31.06 49.00 13.21
C GLN A 358 -30.86 50.35 12.47
N GLY A 359 -30.00 50.36 11.44
CA GLY A 359 -29.86 51.51 10.53
C GLY A 359 -29.25 51.20 9.17
N GLU A 360 -30.11 50.88 8.19
CA GLU A 360 -29.95 51.05 6.73
C GLU A 360 -28.79 50.36 5.96
N ALA A 361 -28.91 50.41 4.63
CA ALA A 361 -27.93 49.97 3.64
C ALA A 361 -27.96 50.91 2.42
N LYS A 362 -26.85 51.03 1.68
CA LYS A 362 -26.79 51.72 0.37
C LYS A 362 -25.62 51.21 -0.47
N ALA A 363 -25.75 51.34 -1.78
CA ALA A 363 -24.73 50.96 -2.77
C ALA A 363 -24.54 52.08 -3.81
N SER A 364 -23.33 52.20 -4.36
CA SER A 364 -23.08 52.69 -5.72
C SER A 364 -21.63 52.36 -6.15
N ALA A 365 -21.28 52.63 -7.41
CA ALA A 365 -20.00 52.28 -8.05
C ALA A 365 -19.22 53.52 -8.54
N VAL A 366 -18.03 53.32 -9.15
CA VAL A 366 -17.41 54.05 -10.31
C VAL A 366 -15.93 53.61 -10.48
N ALA A 367 -15.26 53.95 -11.59
CA ALA A 367 -13.99 53.35 -12.06
C ALA A 367 -12.94 54.37 -12.61
N MET A 368 -11.85 53.83 -13.21
CA MET A 368 -10.80 54.47 -14.08
C MET A 368 -9.55 55.17 -13.45
N SER A 369 -8.39 54.47 -13.47
CA SER A 369 -7.20 54.63 -14.39
C SER A 369 -6.61 56.03 -14.75
N PRO A 370 -5.39 56.19 -15.36
CA PRO A 370 -4.25 55.29 -15.65
C PRO A 370 -2.80 55.91 -15.46
N LEU A 371 -1.77 55.24 -16.03
CA LEU A 371 -0.52 55.76 -16.66
C LEU A 371 0.85 55.80 -15.92
N GLY A 372 1.89 55.32 -16.64
CA GLY A 372 3.34 55.44 -16.36
C GLY A 372 4.19 54.50 -17.25
N LYS A 373 5.18 55.00 -18.00
CA LYS A 373 6.06 54.22 -18.93
C LYS A 373 7.50 54.77 -18.99
N THR A 374 8.51 53.91 -18.84
CA THR A 374 9.93 53.97 -19.32
C THR A 374 10.72 52.80 -18.70
N SER A 375 11.83 52.24 -19.23
CA SER A 375 12.54 52.33 -20.53
C SER A 375 13.34 51.01 -20.79
N ARG A 376 14.10 50.91 -21.89
CA ARG A 376 14.92 49.74 -22.30
C ARG A 376 16.38 49.79 -21.80
N ALA A 377 16.89 48.67 -21.28
CA ALA A 377 18.27 48.13 -21.42
C ALA A 377 18.28 46.70 -20.82
N GLY A 378 19.14 45.74 -21.19
CA GLY A 378 20.14 45.67 -22.27
C GLY A 378 21.39 44.88 -21.83
N VAL A 379 21.86 43.92 -22.65
CA VAL A 379 23.12 43.12 -22.46
C VAL A 379 23.07 42.10 -21.29
N ALA A 380 23.64 40.88 -21.33
CA ALA A 380 24.38 40.14 -22.36
C ALA A 380 23.82 38.71 -22.56
N ALA A 381 24.11 38.09 -23.71
CA ALA A 381 24.11 36.64 -23.85
C ALA A 381 25.54 36.09 -23.66
N ALA A 382 25.69 34.95 -23.00
CA ALA A 382 26.97 34.24 -22.90
C ALA A 382 26.90 32.97 -23.75
N SER A 383 27.41 33.07 -24.99
CA SER A 383 27.49 31.94 -25.92
C SER A 383 28.65 31.00 -25.55
N VAL A 384 28.35 29.73 -25.26
CA VAL A 384 29.35 28.66 -25.26
C VAL A 384 29.20 27.89 -26.58
N SER A 385 30.12 28.16 -27.51
CA SER A 385 30.24 27.37 -28.74
C SER A 385 30.93 26.04 -28.44
N LEU A 386 30.40 24.95 -29.00
CA LEU A 386 31.18 23.72 -29.19
C LEU A 386 31.10 23.33 -30.66
N THR A 387 32.25 23.30 -31.32
CA THR A 387 32.34 23.08 -32.77
C THR A 387 32.22 21.60 -33.11
N ILE A 388 31.60 21.32 -34.25
CA ILE A 388 31.36 19.98 -34.81
C ILE A 388 32.68 19.26 -35.11
N ALA A 389 32.73 17.96 -34.78
CA ALA A 389 33.70 17.02 -35.35
C ALA A 389 32.94 16.03 -36.25
N THR A 390 32.92 16.28 -37.55
CA THR A 390 32.27 15.43 -38.56
C THR A 390 33.23 14.33 -39.02
N SER A 391 32.84 13.07 -38.86
CA SER A 391 33.53 11.92 -39.47
C SER A 391 32.58 11.22 -40.44
N THR A 392 32.70 11.54 -41.72
CA THR A 392 32.01 10.83 -42.82
C THR A 392 32.59 9.42 -42.97
N VAL A 393 31.73 8.41 -42.98
CA VAL A 393 32.02 7.09 -43.55
C VAL A 393 30.96 6.80 -44.60
N THR A 394 31.36 6.14 -45.68
CA THR A 394 30.65 6.08 -46.97
C THR A 394 29.59 5.00 -47.05
N GLU A 395 28.75 5.12 -48.09
CA GLU A 395 27.77 4.13 -48.54
C GLU A 395 28.43 2.80 -48.93
N GLU A 396 27.65 1.72 -48.86
CA GLU A 396 27.75 0.62 -49.84
C GLU A 396 26.35 0.03 -50.07
N GLU A 397 25.79 0.20 -51.28
CA GLU A 397 24.56 -0.48 -51.69
C GLU A 397 24.88 -1.90 -52.19
N GLY A 398 24.25 -2.93 -51.60
CA GLY A 398 24.32 -4.32 -52.07
C GLY A 398 22.99 -4.78 -52.66
N ALA A 399 22.89 -4.90 -53.99
CA ALA A 399 21.63 -5.15 -54.68
C ALA A 399 21.35 -6.62 -55.04
N GLY A 400 20.05 -7.00 -55.07
CA GLY A 400 19.54 -8.26 -55.62
C GLY A 400 18.78 -9.14 -54.61
N THR A 401 17.77 -9.94 -54.96
CA THR A 401 17.16 -10.23 -56.28
C THR A 401 15.67 -10.63 -56.14
N ARG A 402 14.83 -10.40 -57.17
CA ARG A 402 13.39 -10.71 -57.18
C ARG A 402 13.06 -12.19 -57.49
N ARG A 403 12.08 -12.78 -56.78
CA ARG A 403 10.92 -13.61 -57.26
C ARG A 403 10.21 -14.22 -56.01
N SER A 404 8.89 -14.25 -55.81
CA SER A 404 7.68 -14.42 -56.65
C SER A 404 7.22 -15.88 -56.90
N SER A 405 6.23 -16.35 -56.14
CA SER A 405 5.11 -17.20 -56.64
C SER A 405 3.96 -17.35 -55.62
N ASN A 406 2.76 -17.64 -56.11
CA ASN A 406 1.51 -17.85 -55.35
C ASN A 406 1.28 -19.32 -54.94
N GLY A 407 0.30 -19.55 -54.06
CA GLY A 407 -0.45 -20.82 -53.89
C GLY A 407 -0.43 -21.34 -52.44
N SER A 408 -1.53 -21.59 -51.71
CA SER A 408 -2.89 -22.11 -51.99
C SER A 408 -2.96 -23.63 -52.22
N GLY A 409 -3.62 -24.37 -51.32
CA GLY A 409 -3.95 -25.80 -51.53
C GLY A 409 -4.06 -26.62 -50.24
N ASP A 410 -5.27 -27.08 -49.95
CA ASP A 410 -5.69 -27.87 -48.79
C ASP A 410 -5.09 -29.29 -48.64
N ALA A 411 -5.47 -29.92 -47.51
CA ALA A 411 -5.87 -31.33 -47.37
C ALA A 411 -4.92 -32.35 -46.68
N ASN A 412 -5.54 -33.08 -45.74
CA ASN A 412 -5.04 -34.24 -45.01
C ASN A 412 -4.56 -35.40 -45.90
N VAL A 413 -3.52 -36.10 -45.46
CA VAL A 413 -3.38 -37.57 -45.61
C VAL A 413 -2.83 -38.15 -44.29
N LEU A 414 -3.32 -39.33 -43.86
CA LEU A 414 -2.70 -40.12 -42.80
C LEU A 414 -1.65 -41.07 -43.39
N GLU A 415 -0.59 -41.37 -42.65
CA GLU A 415 0.12 -42.65 -42.84
C GLU A 415 0.58 -43.26 -41.51
N GLN A 416 0.84 -44.58 -41.53
CA GLN A 416 0.99 -45.42 -40.33
C GLN A 416 2.22 -46.33 -40.40
N GLN A 417 2.91 -46.42 -39.27
CA GLN A 417 3.64 -47.60 -38.76
C GLN A 417 4.95 -48.08 -39.45
N SER A 418 5.66 -48.92 -38.69
CA SER A 418 6.94 -49.63 -38.97
C SER A 418 8.21 -48.74 -39.05
N GLY A 419 9.34 -49.06 -38.40
CA GLY A 419 9.58 -49.96 -37.25
C GLY A 419 10.66 -51.03 -37.46
N VAL A 420 11.81 -50.88 -36.79
CA VAL A 420 12.91 -51.87 -36.64
C VAL A 420 13.50 -51.74 -35.21
N ALA A 421 14.06 -52.81 -34.62
CA ALA A 421 14.40 -52.91 -33.18
C ALA A 421 15.67 -53.76 -32.87
N VAL A 422 15.91 -54.05 -31.57
CA VAL A 422 16.94 -54.98 -30.97
C VAL A 422 18.38 -54.41 -30.89
N THR A 423 19.21 -54.50 -29.82
CA THR A 423 19.15 -54.94 -28.38
C THR A 423 19.68 -53.79 -27.47
N ALA A 424 19.56 -53.69 -26.14
CA ALA A 424 19.16 -54.55 -24.99
C ALA A 424 20.26 -55.34 -24.21
N VAL A 425 20.59 -54.88 -22.99
CA VAL A 425 21.23 -55.62 -21.84
C VAL A 425 20.47 -55.23 -20.55
N ALA A 426 20.46 -56.09 -19.52
CA ALA A 426 19.41 -56.11 -18.47
C ALA A 426 19.85 -55.72 -17.04
N ALA A 427 18.86 -55.57 -16.14
CA ALA A 427 18.99 -55.34 -14.71
C ALA A 427 18.92 -56.65 -13.88
N PRO A 428 18.98 -56.56 -12.54
CA PRO A 428 18.01 -57.30 -11.71
C PRO A 428 17.34 -56.44 -10.61
N GLY A 429 16.35 -57.00 -9.91
CA GLY A 429 15.50 -56.30 -8.93
C GLY A 429 15.46 -56.93 -7.51
N PRO A 430 14.27 -57.12 -6.88
CA PRO A 430 14.05 -56.59 -5.53
C PRO A 430 13.68 -57.62 -4.43
N VAL A 431 13.54 -57.15 -3.18
CA VAL A 431 13.04 -57.91 -2.00
C VAL A 431 12.10 -57.00 -1.16
N ALA A 432 11.17 -57.58 -0.38
CA ALA A 432 10.18 -56.90 0.47
C ALA A 432 9.91 -57.67 1.80
N GLU A 433 8.79 -57.37 2.48
CA GLU A 433 8.31 -57.83 3.82
C GLU A 433 8.80 -56.98 5.03
N GLY A 434 8.01 -56.74 6.10
CA GLY A 434 6.64 -57.17 6.43
C GLY A 434 5.97 -56.35 7.57
N LEU A 435 4.88 -56.86 8.17
CA LEU A 435 4.04 -56.23 9.24
C LEU A 435 4.32 -56.90 10.62
N GLU A 436 3.78 -56.54 11.81
CA GLU A 436 2.77 -55.55 12.31
C GLU A 436 3.22 -55.05 13.74
N SER A 437 2.51 -54.70 14.83
CA SER A 437 1.09 -54.60 15.29
C SER A 437 0.93 -53.57 16.45
N VAL A 438 -0.29 -53.38 16.99
CA VAL A 438 -0.72 -52.45 18.09
C VAL A 438 -1.92 -53.07 18.85
N PRO A 439 -2.33 -52.71 20.11
CA PRO A 439 -1.70 -52.27 21.37
C PRO A 439 -1.89 -53.40 22.46
N PRO A 440 -2.48 -53.23 23.68
CA PRO A 440 -2.41 -52.21 24.76
C PRO A 440 -1.98 -52.80 26.15
N GLY A 441 -1.93 -51.97 27.21
CA GLY A 441 -1.89 -52.48 28.59
C GLY A 441 -1.76 -51.40 29.68
N SER A 442 -2.58 -51.49 30.73
CA SER A 442 -2.48 -50.69 31.96
C SER A 442 -1.55 -51.36 32.99
N GLU A 443 -0.88 -50.58 33.84
CA GLU A 443 -1.05 -50.68 35.30
C GLU A 443 -0.26 -49.64 36.12
N ALA A 444 -0.74 -49.43 37.34
CA ALA A 444 -0.09 -48.83 38.52
C ALA A 444 -0.52 -49.73 39.72
N PRO A 445 0.08 -49.67 40.94
CA PRO A 445 0.85 -48.54 41.49
C PRO A 445 2.01 -48.89 42.49
N ALA A 446 2.56 -47.84 43.11
CA ALA A 446 2.95 -47.76 44.55
C ALA A 446 4.29 -48.30 45.10
N ALA A 447 4.61 -47.73 46.28
CA ALA A 447 5.44 -48.21 47.41
C ALA A 447 6.90 -47.72 47.56
N ALA A 448 7.34 -47.65 48.85
CA ALA A 448 8.65 -47.25 49.40
C ALA A 448 9.13 -45.81 49.05
N ALA A 449 9.15 -44.79 49.92
CA ALA A 449 9.13 -44.63 51.39
C ALA A 449 10.50 -44.66 52.11
N ASP A 450 11.02 -43.47 52.41
CA ASP A 450 11.88 -43.09 53.56
C ASP A 450 11.85 -41.54 53.65
N GLY A 451 11.95 -40.87 54.81
CA GLY A 451 11.91 -41.35 56.19
C GLY A 451 12.31 -40.21 57.17
N ALA A 452 11.50 -39.98 58.23
CA ALA A 452 11.79 -39.08 59.37
C ALA A 452 11.92 -37.55 59.07
N ASP A 453 11.64 -36.59 59.97
CA ASP A 453 11.03 -36.67 61.32
C ASP A 453 10.40 -35.32 61.77
N LEU A 454 9.39 -35.38 62.66
CA LEU A 454 9.04 -34.49 63.82
C LEU A 454 9.13 -32.93 63.72
N LYS A 455 8.27 -32.11 64.36
CA LYS A 455 6.99 -32.29 65.08
C LYS A 455 6.25 -30.94 65.29
N GLN A 456 4.94 -30.93 65.04
CA GLN A 456 3.85 -30.41 65.90
C GLN A 456 3.92 -29.05 66.66
N GLN A 457 2.82 -28.27 66.47
CA GLN A 457 2.10 -27.45 67.49
C GLN A 457 2.76 -26.13 67.97
N LYS A 458 2.04 -25.08 68.46
CA LYS A 458 0.58 -24.80 68.62
C LYS A 458 0.32 -23.29 68.70
N ALA A 459 -0.92 -22.84 68.50
CA ALA A 459 -1.42 -21.54 68.99
C ALA A 459 -2.05 -21.68 70.39
N PRO A 460 -2.07 -20.62 71.23
CA PRO A 460 -3.34 -20.18 71.81
C PRO A 460 -3.52 -18.67 72.12
N ALA A 461 -4.71 -18.16 71.77
CA ALA A 461 -5.62 -17.24 72.50
C ALA A 461 -5.15 -16.11 73.48
N ARG A 462 -5.58 -14.88 73.12
CA ARG A 462 -6.39 -13.88 73.90
C ARG A 462 -5.79 -12.88 74.93
N LEU A 463 -6.41 -11.68 74.85
CA LEU A 463 -6.84 -10.70 75.90
C LEU A 463 -6.00 -9.43 76.23
N HIS A 464 -6.75 -8.37 76.59
CA HIS A 464 -6.45 -6.92 76.79
C HIS A 464 -6.50 -6.06 75.50
N ALA A 465 -7.42 -5.11 75.23
CA ALA A 465 -8.49 -4.36 75.94
C ALA A 465 -8.14 -2.95 76.49
N GLN A 466 -8.52 -1.88 75.76
CA GLN A 466 -8.95 -0.58 76.32
C GLN A 466 -9.70 0.34 75.30
N ASP A 467 -10.41 1.34 75.83
CA ASP A 467 -11.51 2.14 75.23
C ASP A 467 -11.15 3.30 74.26
N ARG A 468 -12.09 3.66 73.35
CA ARG A 468 -12.93 4.89 73.47
C ARG A 468 -14.02 5.10 72.39
N LYS A 469 -15.29 5.21 72.86
CA LYS A 469 -16.37 6.18 72.47
C LYS A 469 -16.84 6.27 70.99
N THR A 470 -18.02 5.69 70.61
CA THR A 470 -19.39 6.31 70.51
C THR A 470 -19.52 7.43 69.45
N THR A 471 -20.48 7.48 68.50
CA THR A 471 -21.96 7.20 68.48
C THR A 471 -22.46 6.78 67.05
N PRO A 472 -23.77 6.86 66.65
CA PRO A 472 -24.90 5.99 67.02
C PRO A 472 -25.57 5.23 65.82
N HIS A 473 -26.44 4.26 66.09
CA HIS A 473 -27.20 3.50 65.07
C HIS A 473 -28.50 4.20 64.59
N PRO A 474 -28.82 4.13 63.28
CA PRO A 474 -30.19 4.21 62.76
C PRO A 474 -30.91 2.83 62.79
N LYS A 475 -32.24 2.83 62.67
CA LYS A 475 -33.11 1.68 63.00
C LYS A 475 -33.22 0.63 61.87
N ARG A 476 -33.42 -0.64 62.24
CA ARG A 476 -33.79 -1.75 61.33
C ARG A 476 -35.15 -1.50 60.69
N GLY A 477 -35.18 -1.14 59.40
CA GLY A 477 -36.36 -1.28 58.55
C GLY A 477 -36.53 -2.73 58.07
N ARG A 478 -37.76 -3.25 58.01
CA ARG A 478 -38.07 -4.52 57.33
C ARG A 478 -37.86 -4.34 55.82
N ARG A 479 -36.72 -4.77 55.28
CA ARG A 479 -36.56 -4.92 53.82
C ARG A 479 -37.19 -6.26 53.39
N SER A 480 -37.96 -6.24 52.30
CA SER A 480 -38.72 -7.40 51.81
C SER A 480 -37.80 -8.54 51.37
N LYS A 481 -38.27 -9.79 51.53
CA LYS A 481 -37.63 -10.98 50.93
C LYS A 481 -37.79 -11.06 49.40
N ALA A 482 -38.63 -10.21 48.80
CA ALA A 482 -38.92 -10.19 47.36
C ALA A 482 -37.83 -9.52 46.49
N ALA A 483 -36.59 -9.37 46.99
CA ALA A 483 -35.47 -8.79 46.25
C ALA A 483 -34.29 -9.76 46.10
N ALA A 484 -34.53 -11.06 46.31
CA ALA A 484 -33.52 -12.12 46.23
C ALA A 484 -33.79 -13.14 45.11
N SER A 485 -35.02 -13.21 44.58
CA SER A 485 -35.39 -14.00 43.39
C SER A 485 -34.88 -13.36 42.10
N ASP A 486 -34.97 -12.02 42.03
CA ASP A 486 -34.93 -11.29 40.76
C ASP A 486 -33.50 -11.00 40.27
N VAL A 487 -32.49 -11.30 41.11
CA VAL A 487 -31.07 -11.18 40.76
C VAL A 487 -30.52 -12.49 40.18
N GLU A 488 -31.09 -13.63 40.57
CA GLU A 488 -30.69 -14.96 40.08
C GLU A 488 -31.38 -15.32 38.74
N ALA A 489 -32.49 -14.62 38.42
CA ALA A 489 -33.18 -14.70 37.13
C ALA A 489 -32.47 -13.95 35.98
N ALA A 490 -31.40 -13.20 36.24
CA ALA A 490 -30.60 -12.50 35.22
C ALA A 490 -29.53 -13.39 34.55
N GLY A 491 -29.56 -14.71 34.78
CA GLY A 491 -28.48 -15.66 34.47
C GLY A 491 -28.59 -16.42 33.14
N LEU A 492 -29.67 -16.26 32.36
CA LEU A 492 -29.86 -16.94 31.06
C LEU A 492 -30.32 -15.95 29.99
N VAL A 493 -29.39 -15.15 29.49
CA VAL A 493 -29.48 -14.65 28.11
C VAL A 493 -29.00 -15.78 27.23
N ASP A 494 -29.90 -16.34 26.40
CA ASP A 494 -29.53 -17.33 25.39
C ASP A 494 -28.38 -16.77 24.54
N PRO A 495 -27.32 -17.56 24.26
CA PRO A 495 -26.17 -17.06 23.52
C PRO A 495 -26.60 -16.68 22.11
N GLU A 496 -26.69 -15.36 21.87
CA GLU A 496 -26.98 -14.71 20.58
C GLU A 496 -26.50 -15.57 19.41
N PRO A 497 -27.41 -16.05 18.52
CA PRO A 497 -27.08 -17.07 17.55
C PRO A 497 -25.82 -16.72 16.76
N TRP A 498 -24.98 -17.72 16.47
CA TRP A 498 -23.64 -17.49 15.92
C TRP A 498 -23.62 -16.59 14.66
N TYR A 499 -24.69 -16.63 13.85
CA TYR A 499 -24.87 -15.79 12.68
C TYR A 499 -25.22 -14.32 12.99
N VAL A 500 -25.85 -14.04 14.12
CA VAL A 500 -26.00 -12.67 14.66
C VAL A 500 -24.65 -12.23 15.24
N ARG A 501 -24.08 -13.07 16.12
CA ARG A 501 -22.84 -12.81 16.85
C ARG A 501 -21.63 -12.51 15.96
N TYR A 502 -21.54 -13.14 14.79
CA TYR A 502 -20.47 -12.91 13.80
C TYR A 502 -20.97 -12.35 12.46
N GLY A 503 -22.23 -11.89 12.38
CA GLY A 503 -22.86 -11.49 11.11
C GLY A 503 -22.10 -10.38 10.38
N GLY A 504 -21.69 -9.32 11.10
CA GLY A 504 -20.88 -8.23 10.54
C GLY A 504 -19.54 -8.71 9.98
N LEU A 505 -18.86 -9.63 10.67
CA LEU A 505 -17.61 -10.24 10.19
C LEU A 505 -17.85 -11.02 8.89
N ILE A 506 -18.87 -11.88 8.84
CA ILE A 506 -19.23 -12.67 7.66
C ILE A 506 -19.60 -11.76 6.48
N VAL A 507 -20.37 -10.71 6.72
CA VAL A 507 -20.70 -9.68 5.72
C VAL A 507 -19.42 -9.00 5.22
N GLY A 508 -18.50 -8.59 6.10
CA GLY A 508 -17.23 -7.98 5.72
C GLY A 508 -16.37 -8.89 4.84
N ILE A 509 -16.32 -10.19 5.14
CA ILE A 509 -15.61 -11.21 4.35
C ILE A 509 -16.24 -11.36 2.96
N LEU A 510 -17.56 -11.52 2.87
CA LEU A 510 -18.29 -11.66 1.61
C LEU A 510 -18.20 -10.39 0.74
N LEU A 511 -18.28 -9.22 1.37
CA LEU A 511 -18.20 -7.91 0.71
C LEU A 511 -16.78 -7.63 0.18
N ALA A 512 -15.74 -7.97 0.96
CA ALA A 512 -14.36 -7.92 0.50
C ALA A 512 -14.15 -8.85 -0.71
N GLN A 513 -14.63 -10.09 -0.61
CA GLN A 513 -14.44 -11.10 -1.64
C GLN A 513 -15.17 -10.76 -2.95
N GLY A 514 -16.45 -10.38 -2.87
CA GLY A 514 -17.26 -9.97 -4.02
C GLY A 514 -16.74 -8.67 -4.64
N GLY A 515 -16.31 -7.72 -3.80
CA GLY A 515 -15.68 -6.48 -4.24
C GLY A 515 -14.45 -6.72 -5.11
N MET A 516 -13.52 -7.58 -4.68
CA MET A 516 -12.31 -7.88 -5.45
C MET A 516 -12.56 -8.67 -6.74
N ILE A 517 -13.55 -9.57 -6.77
CA ILE A 517 -13.97 -10.23 -8.00
C ILE A 517 -14.43 -9.18 -9.03
N MET A 518 -15.31 -8.27 -8.61
CA MET A 518 -15.85 -7.19 -9.44
C MET A 518 -14.78 -6.16 -9.83
N PHE A 519 -13.81 -5.90 -8.93
CA PHE A 519 -12.69 -5.00 -9.15
C PHE A 519 -11.70 -5.55 -10.19
N ASN A 520 -11.28 -6.82 -10.10
CA ASN A 520 -10.36 -7.43 -11.06
C ASN A 520 -10.94 -7.44 -12.49
N ILE A 521 -12.25 -7.73 -12.63
CA ILE A 521 -12.97 -7.59 -13.90
C ILE A 521 -12.88 -6.13 -14.39
N GLY A 522 -13.05 -5.15 -13.50
CA GLY A 522 -12.88 -3.73 -13.82
C GLY A 522 -11.44 -3.30 -14.17
N LEU A 523 -10.42 -3.91 -13.56
CA LEU A 523 -9.02 -3.71 -13.92
C LEU A 523 -8.74 -4.17 -15.36
N THR A 524 -9.18 -5.38 -15.71
CA THR A 524 -8.88 -6.03 -16.99
C THR A 524 -9.64 -5.38 -18.15
N TYR A 525 -10.94 -5.09 -18.02
CA TYR A 525 -11.74 -4.50 -19.11
C TYR A 525 -11.80 -2.97 -19.10
N GLY A 526 -11.57 -2.32 -17.95
CA GLY A 526 -11.60 -0.87 -17.80
C GLY A 526 -10.21 -0.24 -17.86
N PHE A 527 -9.48 -0.24 -16.74
CA PHE A 527 -8.24 0.55 -16.60
C PHE A 527 -7.12 0.09 -17.52
N THR A 528 -6.83 -1.21 -17.57
CA THR A 528 -5.73 -1.75 -18.40
C THR A 528 -5.97 -1.45 -19.87
N ALA A 529 -7.23 -1.54 -20.33
CA ALA A 529 -7.61 -1.26 -21.72
C ALA A 529 -7.54 0.23 -22.08
N LEU A 530 -7.92 1.13 -21.16
CA LEU A 530 -7.77 2.59 -21.33
C LEU A 530 -6.29 3.01 -21.30
N GLY A 531 -5.51 2.46 -20.37
CA GLY A 531 -4.08 2.75 -20.21
C GLY A 531 -3.25 2.28 -21.40
N ASP A 532 -3.49 1.07 -21.92
CA ASP A 532 -2.78 0.56 -23.10
C ASP A 532 -3.13 1.37 -24.37
N GLN A 533 -4.40 1.77 -24.54
CA GLN A 533 -4.81 2.62 -25.67
C GLN A 533 -4.21 4.03 -25.59
N ALA A 534 -4.21 4.67 -24.41
CA ALA A 534 -3.56 5.96 -24.25
C ALA A 534 -2.04 5.86 -24.37
N GLY A 535 -1.44 4.77 -23.85
CA GLY A 535 -0.01 4.54 -23.87
C GLY A 535 0.53 4.35 -25.28
N THR A 536 -0.22 3.66 -26.14
CA THR A 536 0.14 3.49 -27.56
C THR A 536 -0.10 4.76 -28.39
N LEU A 537 -1.15 5.54 -28.11
CA LEU A 537 -1.43 6.79 -28.81
C LEU A 537 -0.53 7.97 -28.39
N LEU A 538 -0.09 8.07 -27.14
CA LEU A 538 0.63 9.24 -26.66
C LEU A 538 1.98 9.49 -27.38
N PRO A 539 2.84 8.48 -27.62
CA PRO A 539 4.04 8.66 -28.45
C PRO A 539 3.74 9.05 -29.90
N ALA A 540 2.60 8.62 -30.46
CA ALA A 540 2.13 9.03 -31.79
C ALA A 540 1.83 10.55 -31.90
N ALA A 541 1.87 11.29 -30.79
CA ALA A 541 1.87 12.75 -30.80
C ALA A 541 3.14 13.36 -31.44
N TYR A 542 4.28 12.66 -31.41
CA TYR A 542 5.58 13.20 -31.85
C TYR A 542 6.50 12.21 -32.60
N LEU A 543 6.14 10.92 -32.63
CA LEU A 543 6.79 9.86 -33.40
C LEU A 543 5.81 9.26 -34.41
N GLU A 544 6.34 8.64 -35.46
CA GLU A 544 5.60 7.68 -36.28
C GLU A 544 5.47 6.36 -35.49
N VAL A 545 4.29 5.74 -35.52
CA VAL A 545 3.95 4.55 -34.73
C VAL A 545 3.24 3.52 -35.60
N ASP A 546 3.73 2.27 -35.57
CA ASP A 546 3.14 1.16 -36.30
C ASP A 546 1.65 0.96 -35.97
N GLY A 547 0.82 0.90 -37.02
CA GLY A 547 -0.63 0.81 -36.89
C GLY A 547 -1.35 2.17 -36.73
N GLU A 548 -0.63 3.30 -36.75
CA GLU A 548 -1.22 4.65 -36.67
C GLU A 548 -0.90 5.52 -37.93
N PRO A 549 -1.66 5.39 -39.04
CA PRO A 549 -1.37 6.09 -40.30
C PRO A 549 -1.54 7.62 -40.28
N LYS A 550 -1.89 8.21 -39.13
CA LYS A 550 -1.96 9.67 -38.91
C LYS A 550 -0.83 10.20 -38.01
N SER A 551 0.07 9.33 -37.57
CA SER A 551 1.26 9.73 -36.80
C SER A 551 2.32 10.35 -37.72
N PRO A 552 3.11 11.34 -37.24
CA PRO A 552 3.00 12.03 -35.96
C PRO A 552 1.89 13.10 -35.99
N TYR A 553 1.06 13.17 -34.95
CA TYR A 553 -0.09 14.08 -34.90
C TYR A 553 0.30 15.57 -34.70
N TYR A 554 1.47 15.84 -34.12
CA TYR A 554 1.96 17.20 -33.84
C TYR A 554 3.46 17.33 -34.16
N SER A 555 3.98 18.56 -34.13
CA SER A 555 5.42 18.80 -34.21
C SER A 555 6.15 18.15 -33.03
N TYR A 556 7.38 17.70 -33.25
CA TYR A 556 8.19 16.96 -32.27
C TYR A 556 8.14 17.56 -30.84
N ALA A 557 8.45 18.86 -30.72
CA ALA A 557 8.42 19.57 -29.46
C ALA A 557 6.98 19.74 -28.88
N GLY A 558 5.98 19.96 -29.73
CA GLY A 558 4.58 20.10 -29.32
C GLY A 558 3.99 18.80 -28.77
N GLY A 559 4.25 17.68 -29.44
CA GLY A 559 3.83 16.36 -28.99
C GLY A 559 4.56 15.90 -27.73
N ILE A 560 5.86 16.16 -27.59
CA ILE A 560 6.59 15.91 -26.32
C ILE A 560 5.98 16.71 -25.17
N VAL A 561 5.70 18.01 -25.36
CA VAL A 561 5.05 18.84 -24.34
C VAL A 561 3.65 18.29 -23.99
N LEU A 562 2.88 17.84 -24.98
CA LEU A 562 1.59 17.18 -24.74
C LEU A 562 1.74 15.92 -23.87
N VAL A 563 2.64 15.00 -24.20
CA VAL A 563 2.85 13.76 -23.42
C VAL A 563 3.30 14.08 -21.99
N MET A 564 4.21 15.04 -21.82
CA MET A 564 4.70 15.46 -20.49
C MET A 564 3.61 16.13 -19.65
N VAL A 565 2.75 16.97 -20.25
CA VAL A 565 1.60 17.59 -19.59
C VAL A 565 0.52 16.57 -19.24
N VAL A 566 0.27 15.57 -20.11
CA VAL A 566 -0.69 14.49 -19.82
C VAL A 566 -0.16 13.59 -18.69
N ALA A 567 1.11 13.18 -18.73
CA ALA A 567 1.74 12.42 -17.65
C ALA A 567 1.71 13.17 -16.31
N PHE A 568 2.01 14.48 -16.30
CA PHE A 568 1.87 15.33 -15.13
C PHE A 568 0.43 15.38 -14.62
N SER A 569 -0.53 15.62 -15.52
CA SER A 569 -1.95 15.78 -15.17
C SER A 569 -2.55 14.49 -14.62
N LEU A 570 -2.21 13.34 -15.21
CA LEU A 570 -2.58 12.01 -14.72
C LEU A 570 -2.07 11.80 -13.29
N GLY A 571 -0.77 12.02 -13.04
CA GLY A 571 -0.18 11.85 -11.72
C GLY A 571 -0.77 12.79 -10.67
N PHE A 572 -0.91 14.08 -11.01
CA PHE A 572 -1.49 15.09 -10.13
C PHE A 572 -2.95 14.75 -9.78
N MET A 573 -3.77 14.40 -10.79
CA MET A 573 -5.17 14.06 -10.60
C MET A 573 -5.34 12.75 -9.83
N ALA A 574 -4.65 11.67 -10.20
CA ALA A 574 -4.72 10.39 -9.49
C ALA A 574 -4.34 10.52 -8.01
N THR A 575 -3.30 11.29 -7.71
CA THR A 575 -2.85 11.53 -6.33
C THR A 575 -3.84 12.37 -5.53
N ARG A 576 -4.47 13.38 -6.16
CA ARG A 576 -5.56 14.15 -5.53
C ARG A 576 -6.83 13.30 -5.35
N ALA A 577 -7.00 12.30 -6.21
CA ALA A 577 -8.13 11.38 -6.26
C ALA A 577 -8.04 10.29 -5.16
N GLU A 578 -6.83 9.93 -4.76
CA GLU A 578 -6.49 8.88 -3.78
C GLU A 578 -7.14 9.08 -2.38
N PRO A 579 -8.01 8.16 -1.90
CA PRO A 579 -8.58 8.20 -0.55
C PRO A 579 -7.56 8.12 0.58
N ALA A 580 -6.52 7.27 0.47
CA ALA A 580 -5.54 7.04 1.55
C ALA A 580 -4.77 8.33 1.91
N LEU A 581 -4.40 9.13 0.91
CA LEU A 581 -3.73 10.42 1.10
C LEU A 581 -4.60 11.44 1.84
N ARG A 582 -5.94 11.40 1.67
CA ARG A 582 -6.87 12.26 2.42
C ARG A 582 -6.95 11.87 3.90
N VAL A 583 -6.85 10.58 4.21
CA VAL A 583 -6.76 10.09 5.60
C VAL A 583 -5.43 10.52 6.22
N LEU A 584 -4.32 10.28 5.52
CA LEU A 584 -2.98 10.71 5.95
C LEU A 584 -2.93 12.21 6.23
N GLY A 585 -3.49 13.04 5.35
CA GLY A 585 -3.56 14.49 5.51
C GLY A 585 -4.34 14.93 6.76
N LYS A 586 -5.45 14.26 7.10
CA LYS A 586 -6.19 14.53 8.34
C LYS A 586 -5.35 14.18 9.58
N THR A 587 -4.69 13.02 9.58
CA THR A 587 -3.83 12.57 10.68
C THR A 587 -2.65 13.54 10.88
N VAL A 588 -1.98 13.95 9.80
CA VAL A 588 -0.89 14.93 9.84
C VAL A 588 -1.38 16.31 10.32
N GLN A 589 -2.57 16.76 9.91
CA GLN A 589 -3.12 18.03 10.39
C GLN A 589 -3.47 17.99 11.89
N HIS A 590 -3.96 16.85 12.40
CA HIS A 590 -4.23 16.68 13.82
C HIS A 590 -2.92 16.66 14.64
N LEU A 591 -1.96 15.82 14.26
CA LEU A 591 -0.69 15.64 14.98
C LEU A 591 0.27 16.85 14.87
N SER A 592 0.15 17.67 13.82
CA SER A 592 0.91 18.93 13.69
C SER A 592 0.24 20.13 14.38
N GLY A 593 -0.83 19.93 15.16
CA GLY A 593 -1.56 21.03 15.81
C GLY A 593 -2.16 22.03 14.82
N GLY A 594 -2.53 21.58 13.62
CA GLY A 594 -2.99 22.43 12.51
C GLY A 594 -1.88 23.14 11.72
N SER A 595 -0.62 23.07 12.17
CA SER A 595 0.52 23.76 11.53
C SER A 595 0.78 23.30 10.08
N PHE A 596 0.51 22.02 9.77
CA PHE A 596 0.64 21.46 8.44
C PHE A 596 -0.73 20.92 8.00
N THR A 597 -1.42 21.65 7.12
CA THR A 597 -2.82 21.32 6.77
C THR A 597 -2.91 20.11 5.83
N ALA A 598 -4.04 19.39 5.88
CA ALA A 598 -4.31 18.27 4.99
C ALA A 598 -4.25 18.69 3.51
N ALA A 599 -4.70 19.90 3.19
CA ALA A 599 -4.60 20.48 1.84
C ALA A 599 -3.14 20.71 1.43
N MET A 600 -2.29 21.22 2.33
CA MET A 600 -0.86 21.42 2.09
C MET A 600 -0.15 20.09 1.78
N LEU A 601 -0.49 19.01 2.50
CA LEU A 601 0.00 17.67 2.17
C LEU A 601 -0.47 17.21 0.79
N ILE A 602 -1.77 17.24 0.53
CA ILE A 602 -2.35 16.71 -0.72
C ILE A 602 -1.77 17.45 -1.93
N TYR A 603 -1.67 18.78 -1.90
CA TYR A 603 -1.11 19.52 -3.04
C TYR A 603 0.40 19.31 -3.23
N ALA A 604 1.20 19.27 -2.17
CA ALA A 604 2.63 18.97 -2.28
C ALA A 604 2.85 17.57 -2.86
N VAL A 605 2.16 16.55 -2.32
CA VAL A 605 2.25 15.18 -2.78
C VAL A 605 1.75 15.03 -4.22
N SER A 606 0.64 15.67 -4.62
CA SER A 606 0.15 15.68 -6.01
C SER A 606 1.11 16.35 -7.01
N ILE A 607 1.74 17.48 -6.64
CA ILE A 607 2.76 18.12 -7.49
C ILE A 607 4.01 17.24 -7.59
N GLY A 608 4.37 16.57 -6.49
CA GLY A 608 5.37 15.52 -6.44
C GLY A 608 5.09 14.42 -7.46
N VAL A 609 3.95 13.72 -7.38
CA VAL A 609 3.64 12.62 -8.30
C VAL A 609 3.54 13.10 -9.75
N GLY A 610 2.90 14.25 -10.02
CA GLY A 610 2.80 14.79 -11.39
C GLY A 610 4.17 15.05 -12.02
N SER A 611 5.04 15.78 -11.31
CA SER A 611 6.40 16.03 -11.79
C SER A 611 7.26 14.75 -11.84
N GLY A 612 7.03 13.84 -10.89
CA GLY A 612 7.65 12.52 -10.84
C GLY A 612 7.30 11.65 -12.04
N MET A 613 6.02 11.59 -12.43
CA MET A 613 5.51 10.87 -13.61
C MET A 613 6.03 11.47 -14.91
N ALA A 614 6.03 12.80 -15.07
CA ALA A 614 6.59 13.42 -16.27
C ALA A 614 8.08 13.08 -16.45
N VAL A 615 8.87 13.14 -15.37
CA VAL A 615 10.28 12.69 -15.36
C VAL A 615 10.41 11.15 -15.44
N GLY A 616 9.35 10.40 -15.16
CA GLY A 616 9.29 8.95 -15.39
C GLY A 616 9.09 8.62 -16.86
N SER A 617 8.23 9.35 -17.54
CA SER A 617 7.98 9.20 -18.98
C SER A 617 9.26 9.40 -19.81
N THR A 618 10.14 10.35 -19.46
CA THR A 618 11.39 10.59 -20.21
C THR A 618 12.32 9.36 -20.28
N LYS A 619 12.24 8.43 -19.32
CA LYS A 619 12.93 7.14 -19.36
C LYS A 619 12.61 6.37 -20.65
N ILE A 620 11.32 6.23 -20.97
CA ILE A 620 10.83 5.42 -22.09
C ILE A 620 10.87 6.25 -23.38
N LEU A 621 10.45 7.52 -23.31
CA LEU A 621 10.36 8.41 -24.47
C LEU A 621 11.72 8.78 -25.11
N PHE A 622 12.81 8.71 -24.34
CA PHE A 622 14.17 9.06 -24.78
C PHE A 622 15.24 8.01 -24.40
N GLY A 623 14.85 6.84 -23.91
CA GLY A 623 15.78 5.75 -23.54
C GLY A 623 16.70 6.04 -22.35
N VAL A 624 16.36 7.01 -21.47
CA VAL A 624 17.21 7.40 -20.34
C VAL A 624 17.26 6.28 -19.29
N PRO A 625 18.44 5.72 -18.93
CA PRO A 625 18.53 4.62 -17.96
C PRO A 625 17.99 5.00 -16.58
N LEU A 626 17.13 4.13 -16.02
CA LEU A 626 16.35 4.42 -14.81
C LEU A 626 17.22 4.74 -13.58
N VAL A 627 18.41 4.13 -13.47
CA VAL A 627 19.36 4.38 -12.37
C VAL A 627 19.73 5.85 -12.24
N TYR A 628 19.86 6.62 -13.33
CA TYR A 628 20.15 8.05 -13.23
C TYR A 628 18.99 8.84 -12.59
N ILE A 629 17.75 8.46 -12.90
CA ILE A 629 16.55 9.07 -12.31
C ILE A 629 16.43 8.69 -10.83
N ILE A 630 16.73 7.44 -10.46
CA ILE A 630 16.78 6.95 -9.08
C ILE A 630 17.86 7.69 -8.30
N LEU A 631 19.12 7.67 -8.76
CA LEU A 631 20.26 8.27 -8.07
C LEU A 631 20.06 9.77 -7.82
N VAL A 632 19.65 10.54 -8.84
CA VAL A 632 19.45 11.99 -8.68
C VAL A 632 18.31 12.28 -7.70
N LYS A 633 17.16 11.61 -7.82
CA LYS A 633 16.02 11.85 -6.92
C LYS A 633 16.30 11.40 -5.48
N TYR A 634 16.92 10.24 -5.28
CA TYR A 634 17.25 9.77 -3.93
C TYR A 634 18.41 10.53 -3.29
N ALA A 635 19.41 10.99 -4.05
CA ALA A 635 20.44 11.88 -3.51
C ALA A 635 19.80 13.16 -2.94
N ILE A 636 18.92 13.80 -3.71
CA ILE A 636 18.17 14.99 -3.26
C ILE A 636 17.30 14.66 -2.03
N ALA A 637 16.53 13.58 -2.06
CA ALA A 637 15.65 13.17 -0.96
C ALA A 637 16.45 12.87 0.33
N VAL A 638 17.57 12.15 0.23
CA VAL A 638 18.48 11.84 1.35
C VAL A 638 19.08 13.12 1.93
N THR A 639 19.61 14.02 1.07
CA THR A 639 20.19 15.29 1.51
C THR A 639 19.18 16.13 2.32
N ILE A 640 17.96 16.35 1.82
CA ILE A 640 16.95 17.14 2.55
C ILE A 640 16.45 16.38 3.80
N THR A 641 16.49 15.04 3.80
CA THR A 641 16.15 14.21 4.97
C THR A 641 17.15 14.37 6.12
N VAL A 642 18.43 14.65 5.85
CA VAL A 642 19.41 14.95 6.92
C VAL A 642 18.94 16.16 7.73
N PHE A 643 18.63 17.28 7.06
CA PHE A 643 18.23 18.55 7.68
C PHE A 643 16.79 18.60 8.23
N SER A 644 15.94 17.62 7.90
CA SER A 644 14.54 17.57 8.36
C SER A 644 14.40 17.00 9.78
N THR A 645 13.33 17.31 10.51
CA THR A 645 13.05 16.64 11.80
C THR A 645 12.49 15.23 11.58
N GLU A 646 12.64 14.37 12.58
CA GLU A 646 12.20 12.96 12.49
C GLU A 646 10.72 12.80 12.10
N ASP A 647 9.85 13.66 12.63
CA ASP A 647 8.41 13.64 12.33
C ASP A 647 8.13 13.98 10.87
N PHE A 648 8.74 15.05 10.33
CA PHE A 648 8.58 15.41 8.91
C PHE A 648 9.28 14.42 7.97
N THR A 649 10.35 13.75 8.41
CA THR A 649 10.91 12.59 7.69
C THR A 649 9.89 11.45 7.63
N CYS A 650 9.30 11.04 8.76
CA CYS A 650 8.33 9.96 8.80
C CYS A 650 7.08 10.28 7.94
N ILE A 651 6.61 11.52 7.96
CA ILE A 651 5.49 11.98 7.10
C ILE A 651 5.88 11.93 5.63
N ALA A 652 7.01 12.52 5.24
CA ALA A 652 7.37 12.68 3.83
C ALA A 652 7.67 11.35 3.12
N TRP A 653 8.33 10.41 3.81
CA TRP A 653 8.66 9.10 3.23
C TRP A 653 7.45 8.16 3.17
N ASP A 654 6.58 8.14 4.19
CA ASP A 654 5.32 7.37 4.10
C ASP A 654 4.35 7.98 3.09
N SER A 655 4.36 9.31 2.90
CA SER A 655 3.51 9.98 1.90
C SER A 655 3.71 9.45 0.49
N ALA A 656 4.91 8.96 0.15
CA ALA A 656 5.20 8.36 -1.16
C ALA A 656 4.42 7.05 -1.38
N GLY A 657 4.49 6.12 -0.42
CA GLY A 657 3.76 4.86 -0.49
C GLY A 657 2.25 5.05 -0.42
N VAL A 658 1.78 6.14 0.19
CA VAL A 658 0.35 6.49 0.22
C VAL A 658 -0.16 7.09 -1.11
N THR A 659 0.67 7.23 -2.15
CA THR A 659 0.23 7.70 -3.49
C THR A 659 -0.16 6.58 -4.45
N THR A 660 0.19 5.33 -4.15
CA THR A 660 0.19 4.21 -5.10
C THR A 660 -1.13 3.43 -5.05
N GLY A 661 -2.22 4.16 -5.28
CA GLY A 661 -3.59 3.64 -5.23
C GLY A 661 -3.83 2.41 -6.11
N PRO A 662 -4.82 1.56 -5.75
CA PRO A 662 -5.15 0.35 -6.50
C PRO A 662 -5.68 0.64 -7.92
N VAL A 663 -6.08 1.89 -8.17
CA VAL A 663 -6.46 2.44 -9.48
C VAL A 663 -5.24 2.97 -10.22
N THR A 664 -4.36 3.71 -9.52
CA THR A 664 -3.18 4.37 -10.10
C THR A 664 -2.15 3.38 -10.62
N VAL A 665 -1.87 2.30 -9.88
CA VAL A 665 -0.81 1.34 -10.23
C VAL A 665 -1.09 0.59 -11.56
N PRO A 666 -2.24 -0.09 -11.77
CA PRO A 666 -2.55 -0.76 -13.04
C PRO A 666 -2.50 0.21 -14.24
N PHE A 667 -2.90 1.45 -14.01
CA PHE A 667 -3.04 2.50 -15.01
C PHE A 667 -1.68 3.05 -15.46
N VAL A 668 -0.78 3.36 -14.53
CA VAL A 668 0.57 3.86 -14.85
C VAL A 668 1.41 2.76 -15.51
N LEU A 669 1.26 1.50 -15.08
CA LEU A 669 1.99 0.38 -15.66
C LEU A 669 1.51 0.02 -17.09
N SER A 670 0.19 0.01 -17.32
CA SER A 670 -0.37 -0.19 -18.69
C SER A 670 -0.04 0.98 -19.62
N LEU A 671 -0.06 2.22 -19.13
CA LEU A 671 0.40 3.41 -19.86
C LEU A 671 1.87 3.29 -20.29
N GLY A 672 2.76 2.93 -19.37
CA GLY A 672 4.19 2.79 -19.64
C GLY A 672 4.53 1.64 -20.59
N ILE A 673 3.83 0.51 -20.48
CA ILE A 673 3.95 -0.59 -21.45
C ILE A 673 3.43 -0.17 -22.84
N GLY A 674 2.34 0.60 -22.91
CA GLY A 674 1.91 1.23 -24.16
C GLY A 674 2.97 2.17 -24.76
N PHE A 675 3.66 2.96 -23.92
CA PHE A 675 4.78 3.80 -24.37
C PHE A 675 5.91 2.94 -24.95
N SER A 676 6.27 1.84 -24.29
CA SER A 676 7.34 0.92 -24.74
C SER A 676 7.00 0.23 -26.07
N LYS A 677 5.75 -0.18 -26.28
CA LYS A 677 5.27 -0.69 -27.58
C LYS A 677 5.47 0.35 -28.70
N ALA A 678 4.98 1.58 -28.50
CA ALA A 678 4.94 2.61 -29.53
C ALA A 678 6.29 3.33 -29.75
N THR A 679 7.21 3.31 -28.78
CA THR A 679 8.59 3.82 -28.92
C THR A 679 9.61 2.74 -29.32
N GLY A 680 9.21 1.47 -29.30
CA GLY A 680 10.11 0.32 -29.48
C GLY A 680 11.03 0.00 -28.29
N ALA A 681 10.97 0.77 -27.19
CA ALA A 681 11.83 0.61 -26.01
C ALA A 681 11.74 -0.78 -25.38
N THR A 682 12.81 -1.21 -24.70
CA THR A 682 12.99 -2.57 -24.16
C THR A 682 11.94 -2.97 -23.12
N GLU A 683 11.47 -2.04 -22.29
CA GLU A 683 10.33 -2.23 -21.39
C GLU A 683 9.69 -0.90 -20.97
N GLY A 684 8.51 -1.00 -20.32
CA GLY A 684 7.65 0.13 -19.97
C GLY A 684 7.52 0.43 -18.47
N PHE A 685 8.36 -0.15 -17.61
CA PHE A 685 8.32 0.03 -16.16
C PHE A 685 9.12 1.27 -15.72
N GLY A 686 9.16 1.57 -14.43
CA GLY A 686 9.95 2.65 -13.82
C GLY A 686 9.28 4.02 -13.80
N ILE A 687 8.12 4.20 -14.46
CA ILE A 687 7.34 5.44 -14.33
C ILE A 687 6.83 5.58 -12.89
N LEU A 688 6.32 4.50 -12.31
CA LEU A 688 5.72 4.50 -10.97
C LEU A 688 6.79 4.76 -9.89
N THR A 689 8.00 4.20 -10.07
CA THR A 689 9.21 4.54 -9.33
C THR A 689 9.51 6.03 -9.41
N ALA A 690 9.62 6.58 -10.62
CA ALA A 690 9.91 8.00 -10.81
C ALA A 690 8.82 8.91 -10.20
N ALA A 691 7.57 8.42 -10.15
CA ALA A 691 6.42 9.07 -9.55
C ALA A 691 6.43 9.06 -8.02
N SER A 692 6.92 8.00 -7.36
CA SER A 692 6.85 7.85 -5.89
C SER A 692 7.93 8.63 -5.11
N VAL A 693 9.15 8.79 -5.67
CA VAL A 693 10.25 9.51 -4.99
C VAL A 693 10.02 11.02 -4.94
N ALA A 694 9.41 11.59 -5.99
CA ALA A 694 9.20 13.04 -6.11
C ALA A 694 8.27 13.65 -5.02
N PRO A 695 7.20 12.99 -4.56
CA PRO A 695 6.48 13.32 -3.33
C PRO A 695 7.36 13.52 -2.09
N ILE A 696 8.35 12.64 -1.87
CA ILE A 696 9.24 12.74 -0.70
C ILE A 696 9.97 14.07 -0.74
N ILE A 697 10.59 14.37 -1.89
CA ILE A 697 11.28 15.65 -2.14
C ILE A 697 10.31 16.83 -1.96
N SER A 698 9.10 16.75 -2.53
CA SER A 698 8.12 17.84 -2.47
C SER A 698 7.63 18.14 -1.05
N VAL A 699 7.32 17.13 -0.24
CA VAL A 699 6.88 17.31 1.16
C VAL A 699 8.03 17.83 2.04
N LEU A 700 9.25 17.32 1.86
CA LEU A 700 10.44 17.81 2.58
C LEU A 700 10.73 19.29 2.24
N LEU A 701 10.71 19.67 0.95
CA LEU A 701 10.84 21.06 0.51
C LEU A 701 9.71 21.95 1.05
N THR A 702 8.47 21.46 1.03
CA THR A 702 7.30 22.18 1.55
C THR A 702 7.42 22.47 3.05
N ASN A 703 8.05 21.58 3.83
CA ASN A 703 8.38 21.86 5.22
C ASN A 703 9.53 22.87 5.36
N LEU A 704 10.60 22.73 4.55
CA LEU A 704 11.79 23.60 4.60
C LEU A 704 11.44 25.06 4.27
N LEU A 705 10.70 25.29 3.18
CA LEU A 705 10.27 26.62 2.73
C LEU A 705 9.41 27.36 3.76
N ARG A 706 8.63 26.61 4.57
CA ARG A 706 7.78 27.15 5.64
C ARG A 706 8.58 27.51 6.89
N ASN A 707 9.76 26.93 7.11
CA ASN A 707 10.49 27.01 8.38
C ASN A 707 12.00 27.33 8.19
N PRO A 708 12.35 28.41 7.45
CA PRO A 708 13.73 28.69 7.03
C PRO A 708 14.70 28.92 8.20
N ALA A 709 14.21 29.31 9.38
CA ALA A 709 15.03 29.54 10.58
C ALA A 709 15.73 28.27 11.12
N LYS A 710 15.39 27.08 10.63
CA LYS A 710 16.12 25.82 10.91
C LYS A 710 17.07 25.37 9.78
N ALA A 711 17.15 26.12 8.69
CA ALA A 711 18.04 25.82 7.55
C ALA A 711 19.38 26.57 7.62
N SER A 712 19.59 27.37 8.67
CA SER A 712 20.78 28.19 8.90
C SER A 712 21.53 27.80 10.20
N MET A 713 21.44 26.52 10.59
CA MET A 713 22.17 25.87 11.68
C MET A 713 22.66 24.49 11.20
#